data_AF-A0A7W4ZL64-F1
#
_entry.id   AF-A0A7W4ZL64-F1
#
_cell.length_a   1.000
_cell.length_b   1.000
_cell.length_c   1.000
_cell.angle_alpha   90.00
_cell.angle_beta   90.00
_cell.angle_gamma   90.00
#
_symmetry.space_group_name_H-M   'P 1'
#
loop_
_entity.id
_entity.type
_entity.pdbx_description
1 polymer ?
#
loop_
_entity_poly.entity_id
_entity_poly.type
_entity_poly.pdbx_seq_one_letter_code
_entity_poly.pdbx_strand_id
1 'polypeptide(L)'
;MRTREVRRRPRVAVVGPFSGPRAAWGELLSGAVDSVRRAPVEWEFFDDRGDAEQGGVRAREVVTDGGFAAVVGHFNSLGARDALPVYREHRLPVLLPLATAPGLLDGSDGLALRLCSDDAGQAAAVVAACREQGYECLDVVHDGTGYGLRLAGLLREAAEPELSVGVHSEWRATPGAAIALCGVHHGAAALLRSRTPLDPGQWIVATDDCDIPEFAELAGAAAEGVRVARLTGGPAARVVAACAALAGALGKHPERRGERLVETLRGELACALDARGEPVHGSPGAGWEVLPVAAPPTSRASFDVAVVGAGVVGRATAAEVAERGRSVALLDGGGDAASTVSGGLVRAYEANAAERARAIRSFQLLWGREERAAAHGFRRTGSLVLFGPGGRAAADEGVAELVAGGLAAEVLDIDDVTRRWPLIEGEGLEGAVWEPGGGYAVAAVALAAMTDRARRAGAHIVHGPAARMLADDTGSGVVVDGRLHAAAAVLAAGCGTPELLGEHWPAGHTARTKRIQYAIFERPAGTGSAPFPALVDLTTGMWARPDGLDAVLAGFPVEEWDVPPAADTALTAAQVDLLRERVGPRLPFLTAARALTSVRGRDLYVSPTALLGPVPGLPHTVVAAGWSGSGFKSAPAAAEAAAELAARAGSSAHRASL
;
A
#
# COMPACT_ATOMS: atom_id res chain seq x y z
N MET A 1 33.41 -38.84 5.60
CA MET A 1 33.01 -37.43 5.44
C MET A 1 31.48 -37.39 5.44
N ARG A 2 30.84 -37.11 6.59
CA ARG A 2 29.36 -37.04 6.68
C ARG A 2 28.91 -35.70 6.10
N THR A 3 28.14 -35.74 5.03
CA THR A 3 27.39 -34.62 4.47
C THR A 3 26.53 -34.00 5.57
N ARG A 4 26.79 -32.75 5.93
CA ARG A 4 25.86 -31.95 6.75
C ARG A 4 24.63 -31.69 5.88
N GLU A 5 23.56 -32.45 6.10
CA GLU A 5 22.22 -32.03 5.67
C GLU A 5 21.95 -30.65 6.29
N VAL A 6 21.81 -29.65 5.44
CA VAL A 6 21.31 -28.34 5.85
C VAL A 6 19.85 -28.57 6.27
N ARG A 7 19.58 -28.68 7.57
CA ARG A 7 18.21 -28.70 8.10
C ARG A 7 17.52 -27.42 7.64
N ARG A 8 16.62 -27.50 6.67
CA ARG A 8 15.77 -26.39 6.25
C ARG A 8 14.95 -25.93 7.45
N ARG A 9 14.88 -24.62 7.68
CA ARG A 9 14.05 -24.05 8.74
C ARG A 9 12.58 -24.31 8.43
N PRO A 10 11.73 -24.60 9.42
CA PRO A 10 10.29 -24.68 9.21
C PRO A 10 9.75 -23.31 8.78
N ARG A 11 8.87 -23.31 7.78
CA ARG A 11 8.19 -22.11 7.27
C ARG A 11 6.84 -21.94 7.95
N VAL A 12 6.47 -20.72 8.29
CA VAL A 12 5.15 -20.34 8.80
C VAL A 12 4.57 -19.27 7.89
N ALA A 13 3.37 -19.53 7.39
CA ALA A 13 2.62 -18.54 6.63
C ALA A 13 1.95 -17.56 7.58
N VAL A 14 2.14 -16.27 7.35
CA VAL A 14 1.59 -15.16 8.10
C VAL A 14 0.56 -14.49 7.19
N VAL A 15 -0.72 -14.70 7.48
CA VAL A 15 -1.81 -14.25 6.59
C VAL A 15 -2.66 -13.21 7.27
N GLY A 16 -2.74 -12.02 6.68
CA GLY A 16 -3.51 -10.91 7.25
C GLY A 16 -3.51 -9.66 6.38
N PRO A 17 -4.12 -8.57 6.87
CA PRO A 17 -4.29 -7.33 6.12
C PRO A 17 -3.00 -6.50 6.17
N PHE A 18 -2.04 -6.73 5.26
CA PHE A 18 -0.80 -5.92 5.19
C PHE A 18 -0.94 -4.69 4.29
N SER A 19 -2.05 -4.61 3.57
CA SER A 19 -2.52 -3.43 2.86
C SER A 19 -4.05 -3.30 2.95
N GLY A 20 -4.59 -2.22 2.36
CA GLY A 20 -6.02 -1.95 2.36
C GLY A 20 -6.51 -1.28 3.65
N PRO A 21 -7.84 -1.13 3.82
CA PRO A 21 -8.45 -0.35 4.89
C PRO A 21 -8.37 -1.01 6.28
N ARG A 22 -7.64 -2.12 6.42
CA ARG A 22 -7.39 -2.77 7.72
C ARG A 22 -5.91 -2.99 7.97
N ALA A 23 -5.05 -2.25 7.27
CA ALA A 23 -3.61 -2.40 7.34
C ALA A 23 -3.04 -2.24 8.76
N ALA A 24 -3.65 -1.41 9.61
CA ALA A 24 -3.23 -1.24 11.00
C ALA A 24 -3.29 -2.57 11.79
N TRP A 25 -4.25 -3.45 11.48
CA TRP A 25 -4.28 -4.79 12.07
C TRP A 25 -3.11 -5.67 11.62
N GLY A 26 -2.63 -5.51 10.38
CA GLY A 26 -1.43 -6.18 9.87
C GLY A 26 -0.13 -5.68 10.50
N GLU A 27 -0.10 -4.46 11.03
CA GLU A 27 1.05 -3.94 11.79
C GLU A 27 1.25 -4.69 13.10
N LEU A 28 0.17 -5.03 13.82
CA LEU A 28 0.24 -5.88 15.01
C LEU A 28 0.86 -7.24 14.70
N LEU A 29 0.49 -7.83 13.56
CA LEU A 29 1.02 -9.12 13.11
C LEU A 29 2.48 -9.04 12.70
N SER A 30 2.86 -7.98 11.98
CA SER A 30 4.25 -7.73 11.58
C SER A 30 5.15 -7.50 12.80
N GLY A 31 4.71 -6.66 13.75
CA GLY A 31 5.44 -6.39 14.98
C GLY A 31 5.59 -7.63 15.87
N ALA A 32 4.55 -8.48 15.96
CA ALA A 32 4.62 -9.74 16.67
C ALA A 32 5.63 -10.71 16.06
N VAL A 33 5.64 -10.85 14.72
CA VAL A 33 6.64 -11.66 14.01
C VAL A 33 8.05 -11.12 14.23
N ASP A 34 8.25 -9.80 14.18
CA ASP A 34 9.55 -9.18 14.42
C ASP A 34 10.07 -9.43 15.84
N SER A 35 9.19 -9.45 16.83
CA SER A 35 9.55 -9.79 18.22
C SER A 35 10.13 -11.20 18.38
N VAL A 36 9.75 -12.13 17.49
CA VAL A 36 10.21 -13.53 17.50
C VAL A 36 11.15 -13.88 16.34
N ARG A 37 11.60 -12.89 15.55
CA ARG A 37 12.40 -13.09 14.33
C ARG A 37 13.74 -13.81 14.57
N ARG A 38 14.24 -13.82 15.82
CA ARG A 38 15.46 -14.57 16.21
C ARG A 38 15.25 -16.08 16.28
N ALA A 39 14.00 -16.55 16.37
CA ALA A 39 13.69 -17.97 16.36
C ALA A 39 14.12 -18.61 15.02
N PRO A 40 14.50 -19.90 15.00
CA PRO A 40 14.93 -20.58 13.78
C PRO A 40 13.73 -21.00 12.89
N VAL A 41 12.79 -20.08 12.68
CA VAL A 41 11.57 -20.23 11.87
C VAL A 41 11.63 -19.20 10.74
N GLU A 42 11.20 -19.59 9.55
CA GLU A 42 11.04 -18.69 8.40
C GLU A 42 9.59 -18.21 8.34
N TRP A 43 9.40 -16.89 8.27
CA TRP A 43 8.08 -16.26 8.28
C TRP A 43 7.83 -15.63 6.93
N GLU A 44 6.70 -15.97 6.31
CA GLU A 44 6.35 -15.50 4.99
C GLU A 44 4.96 -14.86 4.99
N PHE A 45 4.87 -13.68 4.39
CA PHE A 45 3.71 -12.81 4.53
C PHE A 45 2.81 -12.92 3.30
N PHE A 46 1.53 -13.16 3.54
CA PHE A 46 0.49 -13.23 2.52
C PHE A 46 -0.59 -12.18 2.83
N ASP A 47 -0.70 -11.17 1.97
CA ASP A 47 -1.63 -10.07 2.15
C ASP A 47 -3.04 -10.46 1.68
N ASP A 48 -3.96 -10.63 2.64
CA ASP A 48 -5.38 -10.84 2.36
C ASP A 48 -6.17 -9.53 2.31
N ARG A 49 -5.51 -8.38 2.54
CA ARG A 49 -6.10 -7.03 2.51
C ARG A 49 -7.27 -6.82 3.47
N GLY A 50 -7.52 -7.77 4.37
CA GLY A 50 -8.74 -7.82 5.17
C GLY A 50 -9.96 -8.02 4.29
N ASP A 51 -9.88 -8.81 3.25
CA ASP A 51 -10.97 -9.14 2.35
C ASP A 51 -11.31 -10.64 2.41
N ALA A 52 -12.60 -10.97 2.41
CA ALA A 52 -13.06 -12.35 2.56
C ALA A 52 -12.65 -13.23 1.37
N GLU A 53 -12.82 -12.73 0.14
CA GLU A 53 -12.48 -13.46 -1.07
C GLU A 53 -10.96 -13.70 -1.16
N GLN A 54 -10.17 -12.69 -0.77
CA GLN A 54 -8.72 -12.81 -0.75
C GLN A 54 -8.23 -13.83 0.27
N GLY A 55 -8.93 -14.02 1.40
CA GLY A 55 -8.59 -15.03 2.41
C GLY A 55 -8.49 -16.44 1.82
N GLY A 56 -9.52 -16.88 1.09
CA GLY A 56 -9.52 -18.18 0.41
C GLY A 56 -8.51 -18.29 -0.74
N VAL A 57 -8.18 -17.18 -1.41
CA VAL A 57 -7.12 -17.13 -2.44
C VAL A 57 -5.75 -17.32 -1.80
N ARG A 58 -5.43 -16.60 -0.71
CA ARG A 58 -4.15 -16.74 0.00
C ARG A 58 -4.00 -18.15 0.57
N ALA A 59 -5.07 -18.75 1.09
CA ALA A 59 -5.03 -20.12 1.58
C ALA A 59 -4.60 -21.12 0.50
N ARG A 60 -5.16 -21.00 -0.72
CA ARG A 60 -4.78 -21.83 -1.87
C ARG A 60 -3.33 -21.60 -2.31
N GLU A 61 -2.86 -20.37 -2.27
CA GLU A 61 -1.46 -20.03 -2.57
C GLU A 61 -0.50 -20.68 -1.57
N VAL A 62 -0.78 -20.54 -0.26
CA VAL A 62 0.02 -21.14 0.82
C VAL A 62 0.14 -22.66 0.65
N VAL A 63 -0.96 -23.37 0.38
CA VAL A 63 -0.90 -24.83 0.20
C VAL A 63 -0.28 -25.25 -1.13
N THR A 64 -0.39 -24.42 -2.18
CA THR A 64 0.19 -24.69 -3.52
C THR A 64 1.71 -24.55 -3.51
N ASP A 65 2.23 -23.49 -2.88
CA ASP A 65 3.67 -23.33 -2.70
C ASP A 65 4.27 -24.44 -1.82
N GLY A 66 3.50 -24.86 -0.81
CA GLY A 66 3.79 -26.04 0.00
C GLY A 66 4.96 -25.85 0.98
N GLY A 67 5.20 -26.85 1.82
CA GLY A 67 6.32 -26.83 2.78
C GLY A 67 6.13 -25.96 4.03
N PHE A 68 4.99 -25.28 4.17
CA PHE A 68 4.61 -24.61 5.42
C PHE A 68 4.30 -25.62 6.53
N ALA A 69 4.72 -25.29 7.74
CA ALA A 69 4.46 -26.07 8.94
C ALA A 69 3.15 -25.70 9.62
N ALA A 70 2.76 -24.43 9.53
CA ALA A 70 1.54 -23.87 10.09
C ALA A 70 1.21 -22.51 9.46
N VAL A 71 0.01 -22.01 9.76
CA VAL A 71 -0.49 -20.67 9.42
C VAL A 71 -0.75 -19.89 10.72
N VAL A 72 -0.40 -18.61 10.74
CA VAL A 72 -0.89 -17.63 11.73
C VAL A 72 -1.70 -16.55 11.02
N GLY A 73 -2.88 -16.28 11.55
CA GLY A 73 -3.96 -15.61 10.82
C GLY A 73 -5.08 -16.61 10.50
N HIS A 74 -6.14 -16.25 9.79
CA HIS A 74 -6.51 -14.93 9.27
C HIS A 74 -7.09 -14.04 10.37
N PHE A 75 -7.15 -12.74 10.11
CA PHE A 75 -7.77 -11.76 11.01
C PHE A 75 -9.23 -11.50 10.64
N ASN A 76 -9.59 -11.64 9.36
CA ASN A 76 -10.98 -11.55 8.95
C ASN A 76 -11.70 -12.90 9.11
N SER A 77 -12.77 -12.95 9.90
CA SER A 77 -13.52 -14.18 10.14
C SER A 77 -14.20 -14.79 8.90
N LEU A 78 -14.55 -14.00 7.88
CA LEU A 78 -15.10 -14.54 6.63
C LEU A 78 -14.00 -15.17 5.78
N GLY A 79 -12.87 -14.49 5.61
CA GLY A 79 -11.69 -15.04 4.95
C GLY A 79 -11.15 -16.29 5.65
N ALA A 80 -11.15 -16.30 6.99
CA ALA A 80 -10.83 -17.49 7.79
C ALA A 80 -11.77 -18.65 7.47
N ARG A 81 -13.08 -18.40 7.40
CA ARG A 81 -14.09 -19.43 7.10
C ARG A 81 -13.86 -20.07 5.74
N ASP A 82 -13.46 -19.29 4.74
CA ASP A 82 -13.15 -19.80 3.39
C ASP A 82 -11.79 -20.50 3.32
N ALA A 83 -10.84 -20.11 4.17
CA ALA A 83 -9.49 -20.65 4.22
C ALA A 83 -9.37 -21.98 5.00
N LEU A 84 -10.11 -22.13 6.11
CA LEU A 84 -10.01 -23.28 7.00
C LEU A 84 -10.25 -24.65 6.32
N PRO A 85 -11.24 -24.81 5.41
CA PRO A 85 -11.42 -26.07 4.69
C PRO A 85 -10.19 -26.45 3.82
N VAL A 86 -9.53 -25.44 3.22
CA VAL A 86 -8.32 -25.64 2.40
C VAL A 86 -7.17 -26.12 3.28
N TYR A 87 -6.91 -25.45 4.40
CA TYR A 87 -5.84 -25.86 5.33
C TYR A 87 -6.08 -27.25 5.93
N ARG A 88 -7.34 -27.58 6.23
CA ARG A 88 -7.73 -28.89 6.75
C ARG A 88 -7.46 -30.01 5.76
N GLU A 89 -7.81 -29.85 4.49
CA GLU A 89 -7.53 -30.82 3.41
C GLU A 89 -6.03 -31.12 3.31
N HIS A 90 -5.20 -30.10 3.53
CA HIS A 90 -3.74 -30.20 3.53
C HIS A 90 -3.12 -30.46 4.90
N ARG A 91 -3.93 -30.72 5.94
CA ARG A 91 -3.50 -31.08 7.29
C ARG A 91 -2.62 -30.01 7.95
N LEU A 92 -2.82 -28.75 7.58
CA LEU A 92 -2.00 -27.61 7.98
C LEU A 92 -2.60 -26.95 9.24
N PRO A 93 -1.88 -26.92 10.37
CA PRO A 93 -2.34 -26.25 11.58
C PRO A 93 -2.49 -24.74 11.42
N VAL A 94 -3.50 -24.15 12.05
CA VAL A 94 -3.82 -22.71 11.94
C VAL A 94 -4.01 -22.11 13.33
N LEU A 95 -3.34 -20.99 13.63
CA LEU A 95 -3.65 -20.16 14.80
C LEU A 95 -4.40 -18.91 14.37
N LEU A 96 -5.62 -18.75 14.89
CA LEU A 96 -6.50 -17.60 14.66
C LEU A 96 -6.44 -16.66 15.87
N PRO A 97 -5.62 -15.60 15.84
CA PRO A 97 -5.48 -14.73 17.00
C PRO A 97 -6.67 -13.78 17.20
N LEU A 98 -7.36 -13.37 16.14
CA LEU A 98 -8.38 -12.29 16.16
C LEU A 98 -9.61 -12.54 15.26
N ALA A 99 -9.85 -13.78 14.82
CA ALA A 99 -11.05 -14.10 14.04
C ALA A 99 -12.22 -14.46 14.95
N THR A 100 -13.11 -13.50 15.23
CA THR A 100 -14.09 -13.56 16.32
C THR A 100 -15.45 -14.20 15.99
N ALA A 101 -15.72 -14.59 14.74
CA ALA A 101 -17.05 -15.12 14.42
C ALA A 101 -17.35 -16.42 15.18
N PRO A 102 -18.56 -16.59 15.77
CA PRO A 102 -18.97 -17.85 16.39
C PRO A 102 -18.96 -19.01 15.39
N GLY A 103 -18.65 -20.21 15.89
CA GLY A 103 -18.65 -21.46 15.09
C GLY A 103 -17.54 -21.56 14.04
N LEU A 104 -16.53 -20.68 14.07
CA LEU A 104 -15.50 -20.64 13.04
C LEU A 104 -14.67 -21.93 12.97
N LEU A 105 -14.48 -22.62 14.09
CA LEU A 105 -13.71 -23.87 14.15
C LEU A 105 -14.52 -25.11 13.76
N ASP A 106 -15.81 -24.96 13.45
CA ASP A 106 -16.67 -26.08 13.06
C ASP A 106 -16.14 -26.76 11.79
N GLY A 107 -15.94 -28.07 11.88
CA GLY A 107 -15.37 -28.86 10.78
C GLY A 107 -13.88 -28.64 10.55
N SER A 108 -13.13 -28.02 11.47
CA SER A 108 -11.66 -27.86 11.38
C SER A 108 -10.86 -29.11 11.76
N ASP A 109 -11.54 -30.17 12.23
CA ASP A 109 -10.94 -31.42 12.73
C ASP A 109 -9.86 -31.19 13.81
N GLY A 110 -9.98 -30.09 14.58
CA GLY A 110 -9.04 -29.72 15.64
C GLY A 110 -7.68 -29.19 15.15
N LEU A 111 -7.53 -28.94 13.84
CA LEU A 111 -6.31 -28.38 13.26
C LEU A 111 -6.21 -26.85 13.43
N ALA A 112 -7.33 -26.19 13.70
CA ALA A 112 -7.37 -24.76 13.96
C ALA A 112 -7.53 -24.49 15.46
N LEU A 113 -6.76 -23.53 15.97
CA LEU A 113 -6.80 -23.07 17.36
C LEU A 113 -7.11 -21.58 17.37
N ARG A 114 -8.06 -21.15 18.19
CA ARG A 114 -8.44 -19.75 18.33
C ARG A 114 -7.97 -19.19 19.66
N LEU A 115 -7.37 -18.00 19.65
CA LEU A 115 -6.82 -17.35 20.85
C LEU A 115 -7.67 -16.19 21.36
N CYS A 116 -8.76 -15.86 20.66
CA CYS A 116 -9.74 -14.84 21.03
C CYS A 116 -11.11 -15.45 21.34
N SER A 117 -11.84 -14.85 22.27
CA SER A 117 -13.26 -15.15 22.47
C SER A 117 -14.09 -14.70 21.25
N ASP A 118 -15.29 -15.27 21.08
CA ASP A 118 -16.17 -14.90 19.97
C ASP A 118 -17.03 -13.66 20.22
N ASP A 119 -17.64 -13.20 19.13
CA ASP A 119 -18.62 -12.10 19.10
C ASP A 119 -19.85 -12.35 19.98
N ALA A 120 -20.21 -13.59 20.31
CA ALA A 120 -21.32 -13.86 21.23
C ALA A 120 -20.93 -13.45 22.66
N GLY A 121 -19.68 -13.74 23.06
CA GLY A 121 -19.10 -13.17 24.27
C GLY A 121 -19.00 -11.65 24.25
N GLN A 122 -18.69 -11.05 23.09
CA GLN A 122 -18.62 -9.58 22.94
C GLN A 122 -20.00 -8.96 23.19
N ALA A 123 -21.04 -9.50 22.56
CA ALA A 123 -22.41 -9.06 22.72
C ALA A 123 -22.87 -9.13 24.18
N ALA A 124 -22.60 -10.26 24.86
CA ALA A 124 -22.92 -10.42 26.28
C ALA A 124 -22.21 -9.39 27.17
N ALA A 125 -20.93 -9.09 26.90
CA ALA A 125 -20.16 -8.10 27.65
C ALA A 125 -20.69 -6.67 27.46
N VAL A 126 -21.08 -6.32 26.22
CA VAL A 126 -21.72 -5.02 25.95
C VAL A 126 -23.04 -4.89 26.70
N VAL A 127 -23.90 -5.91 26.66
CA VAL A 127 -25.19 -5.92 27.36
C VAL A 127 -25.01 -5.83 28.88
N ALA A 128 -24.08 -6.61 29.45
CA ALA A 128 -23.75 -6.55 30.87
C ALA A 128 -23.28 -5.14 31.27
N ALA A 129 -22.39 -4.54 30.49
CA ALA A 129 -21.91 -3.19 30.74
C ALA A 129 -23.02 -2.12 30.60
N CYS A 130 -23.98 -2.28 29.67
CA CYS A 130 -25.17 -1.40 29.60
C CYS A 130 -25.96 -1.44 30.91
N ARG A 131 -26.22 -2.65 31.41
CA ARG A 131 -27.03 -2.88 32.61
C ARG A 131 -26.35 -2.35 33.88
N GLU A 132 -25.05 -2.54 34.00
CA GLU A 132 -24.27 -2.01 35.12
C GLU A 132 -24.31 -0.48 35.20
N GLN A 133 -24.49 0.19 34.06
CA GLN A 133 -24.67 1.66 33.99
C GLN A 133 -26.13 2.10 34.14
N GLY A 134 -27.07 1.16 34.31
CA GLY A 134 -28.49 1.44 34.55
C GLY A 134 -29.32 1.70 33.28
N TYR A 135 -28.84 1.33 32.10
CA TYR A 135 -29.62 1.45 30.87
C TYR A 135 -30.64 0.32 30.74
N GLU A 136 -31.86 0.66 30.32
CA GLU A 136 -32.96 -0.28 30.02
C GLU A 136 -33.24 -0.40 28.51
N CYS A 137 -32.59 0.44 27.71
CA CYS A 137 -32.76 0.52 26.26
C CYS A 137 -31.37 0.55 25.57
N LEU A 138 -31.26 -0.15 24.45
CA LEU A 138 -30.05 -0.25 23.63
C LEU A 138 -30.37 0.02 22.16
N ASP A 139 -29.81 1.08 21.60
CA ASP A 139 -29.78 1.32 20.17
C ASP A 139 -28.53 0.69 19.55
N VAL A 140 -28.72 -0.28 18.66
CA VAL A 140 -27.68 -0.93 17.89
C VAL A 140 -27.59 -0.25 16.53
N VAL A 141 -26.49 0.44 16.27
CA VAL A 141 -26.23 1.15 15.01
C VAL A 141 -25.15 0.39 14.24
N HIS A 142 -25.37 0.07 12.96
CA HIS A 142 -24.40 -0.71 12.18
C HIS A 142 -23.90 -0.02 10.91
N ASP A 143 -22.66 -0.29 10.51
CA ASP A 143 -22.02 0.25 9.30
C ASP A 143 -22.42 -0.46 7.98
N GLY A 144 -23.24 -1.50 8.08
CA GLY A 144 -23.73 -2.27 6.94
C GLY A 144 -22.75 -3.33 6.42
N THR A 145 -21.56 -3.44 7.04
CA THR A 145 -20.64 -4.53 6.73
C THR A 145 -21.20 -5.86 7.23
N GLY A 146 -20.74 -6.96 6.63
CA GLY A 146 -21.09 -8.29 7.12
C GLY A 146 -20.68 -8.52 8.57
N TYR A 147 -19.64 -7.84 9.07
CA TYR A 147 -19.27 -7.86 10.49
C TYR A 147 -20.29 -7.11 11.36
N GLY A 148 -20.56 -5.84 11.03
CA GLY A 148 -21.51 -5.01 11.77
C GLY A 148 -22.92 -5.63 11.84
N LEU A 149 -23.42 -6.18 10.72
CA LEU A 149 -24.73 -6.85 10.67
C LEU A 149 -24.81 -8.10 11.55
N ARG A 150 -23.75 -8.93 11.57
CA ARG A 150 -23.71 -10.13 12.43
C ARG A 150 -23.72 -9.75 13.91
N LEU A 151 -22.87 -8.81 14.30
CA LEU A 151 -22.78 -8.39 15.69
C LEU A 151 -24.07 -7.71 16.15
N ALA A 152 -24.72 -6.94 15.27
CA ALA A 152 -26.02 -6.35 15.58
C ALA A 152 -27.10 -7.40 15.89
N GLY A 153 -27.10 -8.53 15.16
CA GLY A 153 -27.95 -9.68 15.46
C GLY A 153 -27.64 -10.31 16.82
N LEU A 154 -26.36 -10.58 17.09
CA LEU A 154 -25.91 -11.17 18.37
C LEU A 154 -26.22 -10.27 19.58
N LEU A 155 -26.08 -8.95 19.44
CA LEU A 155 -26.43 -7.99 20.48
C LEU A 155 -27.92 -7.99 20.76
N ARG A 156 -28.75 -8.04 19.72
CA ARG A 156 -30.19 -8.14 19.89
C ARG A 156 -30.57 -9.42 20.63
N GLU A 157 -30.02 -10.56 20.23
CA GLU A 157 -30.26 -11.85 20.87
C GLU A 157 -29.79 -11.87 22.33
N ALA A 158 -28.62 -11.28 22.63
CA ALA A 158 -28.07 -11.23 23.98
C ALA A 158 -28.82 -10.25 24.90
N ALA A 159 -29.41 -9.20 24.34
CA ALA A 159 -30.11 -8.16 25.08
C ALA A 159 -31.57 -8.52 25.40
N GLU A 160 -32.24 -9.32 24.55
CA GLU A 160 -33.61 -9.74 24.78
C GLU A 160 -33.68 -10.91 25.81
N PRO A 161 -34.57 -10.88 26.82
CA PRO A 161 -35.63 -9.89 27.07
C PRO A 161 -35.24 -8.77 28.06
N GLU A 162 -33.97 -8.66 28.43
CA GLU A 162 -33.48 -7.79 29.52
C GLU A 162 -33.48 -6.29 29.17
N LEU A 163 -33.29 -5.95 27.89
CA LEU A 163 -33.27 -4.58 27.38
C LEU A 163 -34.22 -4.43 26.19
N SER A 164 -34.79 -3.24 26.03
CA SER A 164 -35.47 -2.87 24.77
C SER A 164 -34.42 -2.56 23.69
N VAL A 165 -34.49 -3.21 22.53
CA VAL A 165 -33.47 -3.08 21.47
C VAL A 165 -34.04 -2.44 20.19
N GLY A 166 -33.40 -1.37 19.73
CA GLY A 166 -33.59 -0.83 18.38
C GLY A 166 -32.39 -1.15 17.49
N VAL A 167 -32.59 -1.55 16.23
CA VAL A 167 -31.50 -1.79 15.27
C VAL A 167 -31.63 -0.83 14.10
N HIS A 168 -30.57 -0.09 13.78
CA HIS A 168 -30.59 1.00 12.81
C HIS A 168 -29.38 0.96 11.88
N SER A 169 -29.61 1.25 10.60
CA SER A 169 -28.56 1.40 9.57
C SER A 169 -27.99 2.82 9.48
N GLU A 170 -28.61 3.77 10.18
CA GLU A 170 -28.19 5.16 10.28
C GLU A 170 -28.07 5.55 11.75
N TRP A 171 -27.33 6.63 12.04
CA TRP A 171 -27.14 7.10 13.40
C TRP A 171 -28.48 7.38 14.08
N ARG A 172 -28.72 6.72 15.22
CA ARG A 172 -29.89 6.95 16.06
C ARG A 172 -29.50 6.87 17.53
N ALA A 173 -29.98 7.85 18.28
CA ALA A 173 -29.74 7.99 19.71
C ALA A 173 -31.07 8.29 20.40
N THR A 174 -31.81 7.24 20.78
CA THR A 174 -33.04 7.37 21.54
C THR A 174 -32.69 7.95 22.92
N PRO A 175 -33.40 8.97 23.43
CA PRO A 175 -33.13 9.53 24.75
C PRO A 175 -33.15 8.45 25.84
N GLY A 176 -32.08 8.38 26.62
CA GLY A 176 -31.93 7.38 27.69
C GLY A 176 -31.52 5.98 27.24
N ALA A 177 -31.21 5.77 25.96
CA ALA A 177 -30.66 4.50 25.47
C ALA A 177 -29.11 4.48 25.51
N ALA A 178 -28.53 3.31 25.78
CA ALA A 178 -27.15 3.04 25.42
C ALA A 178 -27.03 2.88 23.89
N ILE A 179 -25.85 3.09 23.32
CA ILE A 179 -25.59 2.85 21.89
C ILE A 179 -24.50 1.80 21.73
N ALA A 180 -24.80 0.74 20.97
CA ALA A 180 -23.79 -0.19 20.45
C ALA A 180 -23.49 0.14 18.99
N LEU A 181 -22.26 0.58 18.72
CA LEU A 181 -21.78 0.93 17.38
C LEU A 181 -21.08 -0.28 16.75
N CYS A 182 -21.78 -0.95 15.83
CA CYS A 182 -21.39 -2.20 15.19
C CYS A 182 -20.76 -1.97 13.81
N GLY A 183 -19.47 -2.26 13.65
CA GLY A 183 -18.82 -2.11 12.35
C GLY A 183 -17.32 -2.32 12.41
N VAL A 184 -16.69 -2.20 11.24
CA VAL A 184 -15.24 -2.05 11.15
C VAL A 184 -14.85 -0.61 11.48
N HIS A 185 -13.66 -0.37 12.04
CA HIS A 185 -13.27 0.94 12.58
C HIS A 185 -13.46 2.11 11.62
N HIS A 186 -13.22 1.95 10.31
CA HIS A 186 -13.51 3.01 9.33
C HIS A 186 -15.01 3.35 9.24
N GLY A 187 -15.87 2.33 9.13
CA GLY A 187 -17.32 2.50 9.04
C GLY A 187 -17.91 3.02 10.34
N ALA A 188 -17.48 2.45 11.46
CA ALA A 188 -17.82 2.91 12.80
C ALA A 188 -17.42 4.37 13.02
N ALA A 189 -16.19 4.76 12.68
CA ALA A 189 -15.74 6.14 12.81
C ALA A 189 -16.55 7.10 11.92
N ALA A 190 -16.94 6.67 10.71
CA ALA A 190 -17.79 7.47 9.82
C ALA A 190 -19.19 7.70 10.39
N LEU A 191 -19.84 6.66 10.92
CA LEU A 191 -21.12 6.75 11.63
C LEU A 191 -21.00 7.63 12.88
N LEU A 192 -19.92 7.48 13.63
CA LEU A 192 -19.68 8.27 14.83
C LEU A 192 -19.50 9.76 14.51
N ARG A 193 -18.89 10.10 13.37
CA ARG A 193 -18.75 11.49 12.91
C ARG A 193 -20.03 12.10 12.36
N SER A 194 -20.99 11.30 11.91
CA SER A 194 -22.26 11.84 11.37
C SER A 194 -23.22 12.32 12.47
N ARG A 195 -22.90 12.11 13.75
CA ARG A 195 -23.72 12.53 14.91
C ARG A 195 -23.82 14.06 15.02
N THR A 196 -25.05 14.59 15.11
CA THR A 196 -25.30 16.01 15.42
C THR A 196 -26.64 16.18 16.17
N PRO A 197 -26.70 16.91 17.31
CA PRO A 197 -25.58 17.40 18.13
C PRO A 197 -25.05 16.32 19.10
N LEU A 198 -23.86 16.59 19.66
CA LEU A 198 -23.19 15.75 20.65
C LEU A 198 -23.95 15.80 21.98
N ASP A 199 -24.45 14.67 22.46
CA ASP A 199 -24.84 14.50 23.87
C ASP A 199 -23.61 13.97 24.66
N PRO A 200 -22.97 14.79 25.51
CA PRO A 200 -21.80 14.38 26.30
C PRO A 200 -22.10 13.26 27.30
N GLY A 201 -23.38 13.01 27.61
CA GLY A 201 -23.82 11.96 28.52
C GLY A 201 -24.16 10.62 27.85
N GLN A 202 -24.10 10.53 26.52
CA GLN A 202 -24.48 9.32 25.80
C GLN A 202 -23.44 8.21 25.98
N TRP A 203 -23.86 7.05 26.47
CA TRP A 203 -22.99 5.90 26.64
C TRP A 203 -22.91 5.07 25.36
N ILE A 204 -21.76 5.16 24.68
CA ILE A 204 -21.49 4.52 23.39
C ILE A 204 -20.41 3.46 23.56
N VAL A 205 -20.67 2.26 23.05
CA VAL A 205 -19.68 1.16 22.97
C VAL A 205 -19.49 0.76 21.52
N ALA A 206 -18.27 0.91 21.02
CA ALA A 206 -17.83 0.44 19.72
C ALA A 206 -17.31 -1.01 19.78
N THR A 207 -17.22 -1.64 18.62
CA THR A 207 -16.73 -3.02 18.44
C THR A 207 -15.24 -3.18 18.71
N ASP A 208 -14.81 -4.42 18.88
CA ASP A 208 -13.40 -4.82 18.99
C ASP A 208 -12.52 -4.38 17.82
N ASP A 209 -13.08 -4.30 16.61
CA ASP A 209 -12.37 -3.78 15.42
C ASP A 209 -11.99 -2.29 15.60
N CYS A 210 -12.58 -1.60 16.58
CA CYS A 210 -12.24 -0.23 16.98
C CYS A 210 -11.17 -0.16 18.08
N ASP A 211 -10.67 -1.29 18.62
CA ASP A 211 -9.59 -1.33 19.62
C ASP A 211 -8.20 -1.18 18.96
N ILE A 212 -8.06 -0.13 18.15
CA ILE A 212 -6.85 0.21 17.43
C ILE A 212 -6.66 1.73 17.41
N PRO A 213 -5.42 2.26 17.51
CA PRO A 213 -5.20 3.72 17.56
C PRO A 213 -5.84 4.48 16.39
N GLU A 214 -5.80 3.90 15.19
CA GLU A 214 -6.37 4.47 13.97
C GLU A 214 -7.87 4.81 14.12
N PHE A 215 -8.65 4.07 14.92
CA PHE A 215 -10.06 4.38 15.15
C PHE A 215 -10.25 5.77 15.76
N ALA A 216 -9.50 6.08 16.82
CA ALA A 216 -9.59 7.38 17.50
C ALA A 216 -9.12 8.52 16.57
N GLU A 217 -8.11 8.26 15.74
CA GLU A 217 -7.61 9.23 14.74
C GLU A 217 -8.66 9.54 13.67
N LEU A 218 -9.34 8.51 13.17
CA LEU A 218 -10.43 8.63 12.20
C LEU A 218 -11.64 9.34 12.81
N ALA A 219 -12.03 8.99 14.03
CA ALA A 219 -13.20 9.58 14.70
C ALA A 219 -12.93 11.01 15.20
N GLY A 220 -11.67 11.37 15.48
CA GLY A 220 -11.29 12.70 15.97
C GLY A 220 -11.95 13.01 17.32
N ALA A 221 -12.43 14.24 17.50
CA ALA A 221 -13.17 14.64 18.71
C ALA A 221 -14.43 13.78 18.96
N ALA A 222 -14.94 13.09 17.94
CA ALA A 222 -16.09 12.20 18.11
C ALA A 222 -15.77 10.94 18.94
N ALA A 223 -14.49 10.59 19.10
CA ALA A 223 -14.06 9.46 19.95
C ALA A 223 -14.17 9.77 21.45
N GLU A 224 -14.30 11.04 21.84
CA GLU A 224 -14.38 11.41 23.25
C GLU A 224 -15.61 10.80 23.93
N GLY A 225 -15.41 10.15 25.08
CA GLY A 225 -16.44 9.46 25.85
C GLY A 225 -16.86 8.10 25.29
N VAL A 226 -16.36 7.69 24.12
CA VAL A 226 -16.65 6.39 23.51
C VAL A 226 -15.88 5.28 24.23
N ARG A 227 -16.52 4.14 24.40
CA ARG A 227 -15.91 2.90 24.91
C ARG A 227 -15.76 1.89 23.79
N VAL A 228 -14.91 0.91 23.98
CA VAL A 228 -14.68 -0.20 23.07
C VAL A 228 -14.87 -1.50 23.82
N ALA A 229 -15.63 -2.43 23.24
CA ALA A 229 -15.67 -3.81 23.68
C ALA A 229 -14.44 -4.52 23.11
N ARG A 230 -13.44 -4.78 23.95
CA ARG A 230 -12.16 -5.35 23.52
C ARG A 230 -11.90 -6.69 24.17
N LEU A 231 -11.05 -7.50 23.55
CA LEU A 231 -10.54 -8.73 24.16
C LEU A 231 -9.75 -8.41 25.43
N THR A 232 -9.96 -9.18 26.49
CA THR A 232 -9.23 -8.99 27.75
C THR A 232 -7.71 -9.07 27.53
N GLY A 233 -7.00 -7.99 27.91
CA GLY A 233 -5.56 -7.87 27.70
C GLY A 233 -5.16 -7.41 26.28
N GLY A 234 -6.14 -7.08 25.44
CA GLY A 234 -5.97 -6.47 24.13
C GLY A 234 -5.58 -7.43 23.00
N PRO A 235 -5.77 -6.99 21.75
CA PRO A 235 -5.51 -7.81 20.56
C PRO A 235 -4.03 -8.10 20.36
N ALA A 236 -3.15 -7.13 20.62
CA ALA A 236 -1.70 -7.30 20.48
C ALA A 236 -1.17 -8.50 21.28
N ALA A 237 -1.69 -8.70 22.50
CA ALA A 237 -1.30 -9.84 23.34
C ALA A 237 -1.66 -11.18 22.68
N ARG A 238 -2.79 -11.27 21.96
CA ARG A 238 -3.22 -12.50 21.27
C ARG A 238 -2.30 -12.83 20.10
N VAL A 239 -1.94 -11.80 19.33
CA VAL A 239 -1.09 -11.94 18.16
C VAL A 239 0.35 -12.31 18.56
N VAL A 240 0.88 -11.65 19.59
CA VAL A 240 2.19 -11.99 20.19
C VAL A 240 2.19 -13.42 20.73
N ALA A 241 1.14 -13.83 21.46
CA ALA A 241 1.03 -15.19 21.98
C ALA A 241 1.01 -16.24 20.85
N ALA A 242 0.28 -15.99 19.76
CA ALA A 242 0.26 -16.90 18.61
C ALA A 242 1.65 -17.05 17.96
N CYS A 243 2.34 -15.94 17.69
CA CYS A 243 3.67 -15.95 17.08
C CYS A 243 4.70 -16.59 18.01
N ALA A 244 4.65 -16.30 19.31
CA ALA A 244 5.54 -16.89 20.31
C ALA A 244 5.34 -18.40 20.44
N ALA A 245 4.09 -18.88 20.45
CA ALA A 245 3.79 -20.31 20.52
C ALA A 245 4.33 -21.07 19.30
N LEU A 246 4.15 -20.51 18.09
CA LEU A 246 4.70 -21.08 16.85
C LEU A 246 6.23 -21.07 16.85
N ALA A 247 6.85 -19.95 17.22
CA ALA A 247 8.29 -19.81 17.34
C ALA A 247 8.90 -20.81 18.34
N GLY A 248 8.25 -20.98 19.50
CA GLY A 248 8.65 -21.90 20.55
C GLY A 248 8.52 -23.37 20.11
N ALA A 249 7.35 -23.75 19.60
CA ALA A 249 7.04 -25.10 19.17
C ALA A 249 7.97 -25.56 18.04
N LEU A 250 8.08 -24.77 16.96
CA LEU A 250 8.88 -25.11 15.79
C LEU A 250 10.39 -24.88 16.02
N GLY A 251 10.75 -24.00 16.96
CA GLY A 251 12.14 -23.84 17.40
C GLY A 251 12.67 -25.08 18.14
N LYS A 252 11.85 -25.69 19.01
CA LYS A 252 12.18 -26.92 19.74
C LYS A 252 12.02 -28.17 18.88
N HIS A 253 10.99 -28.20 18.04
CA HIS A 253 10.58 -29.37 17.26
C HIS A 253 10.30 -29.00 15.78
N PRO A 254 11.35 -28.68 14.99
CA PRO A 254 11.21 -28.20 13.62
C PRO A 254 10.56 -29.20 12.66
N GLU A 255 10.54 -30.49 13.01
CA GLU A 255 9.93 -31.58 12.25
C GLU A 255 8.42 -31.74 12.44
N ARG A 256 7.83 -31.13 13.49
CA ARG A 256 6.42 -31.36 13.81
C ARG A 256 5.49 -30.72 12.77
N ARG A 257 4.45 -31.46 12.37
CA ARG A 257 3.41 -31.07 11.41
C ARG A 257 2.06 -31.63 11.86
N GLY A 258 0.96 -31.12 11.29
CA GLY A 258 -0.40 -31.59 11.58
C GLY A 258 -0.72 -31.62 13.08
N GLU A 259 -1.40 -32.66 13.54
CA GLU A 259 -1.85 -32.78 14.93
C GLU A 259 -0.71 -32.82 15.94
N ARG A 260 0.46 -33.35 15.57
CA ARG A 260 1.62 -33.35 16.47
C ARG A 260 2.10 -31.93 16.77
N LEU A 261 1.97 -31.03 15.79
CA LEU A 261 2.25 -29.61 16.01
C LEU A 261 1.14 -28.96 16.83
N VAL A 262 -0.14 -29.26 16.54
CA VAL A 262 -1.29 -28.79 17.35
C VAL A 262 -1.13 -29.17 18.83
N GLU A 263 -0.77 -30.41 19.13
CA GLU A 263 -0.52 -30.89 20.49
C GLU A 263 0.59 -30.09 21.19
N THR A 264 1.64 -29.73 20.45
CA THR A 264 2.73 -28.89 20.99
C THR A 264 2.26 -27.47 21.25
N LEU A 265 1.52 -26.90 20.30
CA LEU A 265 0.97 -25.54 20.40
C LEU A 265 0.04 -25.41 21.60
N ARG A 266 -0.81 -26.40 21.86
CA ARG A 266 -1.67 -26.45 23.06
C ARG A 266 -0.86 -26.41 24.36
N GLY A 267 0.36 -26.93 24.38
CA GLY A 267 1.27 -26.86 25.54
C GLY A 267 2.08 -25.57 25.65
N GLU A 268 2.30 -24.83 24.54
CA GLU A 268 3.00 -23.54 24.55
C GLU A 268 2.07 -22.35 24.82
N LEU A 269 0.76 -22.51 24.58
CA LEU A 269 -0.23 -21.46 24.77
C LEU A 269 -0.62 -21.31 26.25
N ALA A 270 -0.62 -20.07 26.75
CA ALA A 270 -1.10 -19.75 28.10
C ALA A 270 -2.63 -19.79 28.24
N CYS A 271 -3.36 -19.66 27.12
CA CYS A 271 -4.81 -19.79 27.09
C CYS A 271 -5.19 -21.27 27.00
N ALA A 272 -5.99 -21.76 27.95
CA ALA A 272 -6.51 -23.13 27.87
C ALA A 272 -7.55 -23.25 26.76
N LEU A 273 -7.43 -24.29 25.94
CA LEU A 273 -8.29 -24.52 24.78
C LEU A 273 -9.08 -25.82 24.95
N ASP A 274 -10.36 -25.82 24.57
CA ASP A 274 -11.23 -27.00 24.54
C ASP A 274 -10.81 -27.99 23.43
N ALA A 275 -11.50 -29.12 23.33
CA ALA A 275 -11.20 -30.15 22.32
C ALA A 275 -11.33 -29.63 20.87
N ARG A 276 -12.18 -28.62 20.62
CA ARG A 276 -12.37 -27.99 19.30
C ARG A 276 -11.30 -26.95 19.00
N GLY A 277 -10.54 -26.51 20.01
CA GLY A 277 -9.53 -25.47 19.86
C GLY A 277 -10.02 -24.08 20.26
N GLU A 278 -11.20 -23.99 20.90
CA GLU A 278 -11.79 -22.74 21.38
C GLU A 278 -11.25 -22.39 22.77
N PRO A 279 -11.10 -21.09 23.09
CA PRO A 279 -10.67 -20.67 24.42
C PRO A 279 -11.70 -21.04 25.49
N VAL A 280 -11.24 -21.67 26.58
CA VAL A 280 -12.09 -22.02 27.72
C VAL A 280 -12.38 -20.75 28.53
N HIS A 281 -13.66 -20.51 28.81
CA HIS A 281 -14.11 -19.35 29.58
C HIS A 281 -13.34 -19.17 30.90
N GLY A 282 -12.86 -17.95 31.17
CA GLY A 282 -12.08 -17.64 32.37
C GLY A 282 -10.57 -17.92 32.26
N SER A 283 -10.11 -18.46 31.13
CA SER A 283 -8.68 -18.58 30.85
C SER A 283 -8.04 -17.22 30.56
N PRO A 284 -6.70 -17.07 30.71
CA PRO A 284 -6.02 -15.81 30.42
C PRO A 284 -6.26 -15.27 28.99
N GLY A 285 -7.01 -14.17 28.91
CA GLY A 285 -7.43 -13.52 27.67
C GLY A 285 -8.54 -14.23 26.90
N ALA A 286 -9.28 -15.12 27.56
CA ALA A 286 -10.55 -15.69 27.11
C ALA A 286 -11.71 -14.91 27.74
N GLY A 287 -11.89 -13.66 27.29
CA GLY A 287 -12.91 -12.76 27.82
C GLY A 287 -12.98 -11.43 27.06
N TRP A 288 -13.95 -10.63 27.47
CA TRP A 288 -14.25 -9.32 26.91
C TRP A 288 -14.30 -8.29 28.03
N GLU A 289 -13.83 -7.08 27.76
CA GLU A 289 -13.88 -5.93 28.66
C GLU A 289 -14.36 -4.69 27.90
N VAL A 290 -15.11 -3.81 28.57
CA VAL A 290 -15.59 -2.56 27.99
C VAL A 290 -14.81 -1.41 28.63
N LEU A 291 -13.88 -0.83 27.88
CA LEU A 291 -12.99 0.24 28.35
C LEU A 291 -13.19 1.50 27.51
N PRO A 292 -12.86 2.70 28.04
CA PRO A 292 -12.77 3.90 27.21
C PRO A 292 -11.83 3.65 26.01
N VAL A 293 -12.20 4.14 24.83
CA VAL A 293 -11.31 4.19 23.67
C VAL A 293 -10.04 4.93 24.11
N ALA A 294 -8.88 4.39 23.76
CA ALA A 294 -7.62 5.06 24.01
C ALA A 294 -7.71 6.48 23.43
N ALA A 295 -7.51 7.49 24.27
CA ALA A 295 -7.51 8.87 23.80
C ALA A 295 -6.53 8.97 22.63
N PRO A 296 -6.89 9.69 21.54
CA PRO A 296 -5.93 9.93 20.48
C PRO A 296 -4.66 10.50 21.13
N PRO A 297 -3.46 10.03 20.75
CA PRO A 297 -2.24 10.51 21.37
C PRO A 297 -2.23 12.04 21.34
N THR A 298 -2.27 12.66 22.52
CA THR A 298 -2.25 14.12 22.66
C THR A 298 -0.86 14.69 22.42
N SER A 299 0.17 13.83 22.41
CA SER A 299 1.50 14.18 21.95
C SER A 299 1.55 14.16 20.43
N ARG A 300 1.89 15.29 19.81
CA ARG A 300 2.30 15.34 18.39
C ARG A 300 3.38 14.28 18.18
N ALA A 301 3.15 13.33 17.27
CA ALA A 301 4.21 12.44 16.83
C ALA A 301 5.28 13.31 16.14
N SER A 302 6.53 13.19 16.59
CA SER A 302 7.64 14.02 16.10
C SER A 302 8.55 13.21 15.20
N PHE A 303 8.84 13.75 14.03
CA PHE A 303 9.72 13.16 13.03
C PHE A 303 10.83 14.13 12.62
N ASP A 304 11.94 13.62 12.11
CA ASP A 304 12.93 14.47 11.43
C ASP A 304 12.35 15.01 10.12
N VAL A 305 11.63 14.17 9.37
CA VAL A 305 11.07 14.53 8.06
C VAL A 305 9.66 13.97 7.89
N ALA A 306 8.74 14.79 7.38
CA ALA A 306 7.47 14.31 6.83
C ALA A 306 7.51 14.32 5.30
N VAL A 307 7.18 13.21 4.65
CA VAL A 307 7.04 13.13 3.19
C VAL A 307 5.55 13.06 2.86
N VAL A 308 5.04 14.05 2.13
CA VAL A 308 3.62 14.16 1.76
C VAL A 308 3.42 13.63 0.34
N GLY A 309 2.69 12.53 0.22
CA GLY A 309 2.35 11.85 -1.03
C GLY A 309 3.15 10.56 -1.21
N ALA A 310 2.52 9.40 -1.08
CA ALA A 310 3.11 8.11 -1.43
C ALA A 310 2.91 7.83 -2.92
N GLY A 311 3.47 8.68 -3.78
CA GLY A 311 3.78 8.34 -5.17
C GLY A 311 5.12 7.59 -5.27
N VAL A 312 5.59 7.35 -6.49
CA VAL A 312 6.94 6.78 -6.74
C VAL A 312 8.04 7.63 -6.10
N VAL A 313 7.96 8.96 -6.21
CA VAL A 313 8.97 9.89 -5.64
C VAL A 313 8.89 9.94 -4.12
N GLY A 314 7.70 10.02 -3.54
CA GLY A 314 7.56 10.09 -2.08
C GLY A 314 7.97 8.80 -1.38
N ARG A 315 7.61 7.62 -1.92
CA ARG A 315 8.09 6.33 -1.40
C ARG A 315 9.61 6.22 -1.46
N ALA A 316 10.21 6.59 -2.60
CA ALA A 316 11.65 6.61 -2.75
C ALA A 316 12.30 7.59 -1.77
N THR A 317 11.73 8.79 -1.60
CA THR A 317 12.26 9.81 -0.67
C THR A 317 12.18 9.34 0.78
N ALA A 318 11.06 8.76 1.20
CA ALA A 318 10.91 8.21 2.55
C ALA A 318 11.96 7.12 2.82
N ALA A 319 12.20 6.21 1.87
CA ALA A 319 13.25 5.22 1.98
C ALA A 319 14.64 5.85 2.10
N GLU A 320 14.97 6.81 1.21
CA GLU A 320 16.25 7.53 1.21
C GLU A 320 16.51 8.27 2.53
N VAL A 321 15.49 8.90 3.11
CA VAL A 321 15.60 9.60 4.40
C VAL A 321 15.79 8.61 5.55
N ALA A 322 14.99 7.55 5.59
CA ALA A 322 15.04 6.52 6.63
C ALA A 322 16.38 5.77 6.64
N GLU A 323 16.91 5.42 5.46
CA GLU A 323 18.22 4.76 5.32
C GLU A 323 19.40 5.65 5.77
N ARG A 324 19.20 6.98 5.81
CA ARG A 324 20.15 7.93 6.41
C ARG A 324 20.00 8.06 7.94
N GLY A 325 19.19 7.20 8.57
CA GLY A 325 19.02 7.12 10.02
C GLY A 325 18.11 8.20 10.62
N ARG A 326 17.24 8.81 9.81
CA ARG A 326 16.29 9.85 10.24
C ARG A 326 14.90 9.27 10.43
N SER A 327 14.17 9.72 11.45
CA SER A 327 12.77 9.33 11.63
C SER A 327 11.91 10.01 10.56
N VAL A 328 11.12 9.21 9.84
CA VAL A 328 10.30 9.72 8.74
C VAL A 328 8.86 9.23 8.83
N ALA A 329 7.94 10.13 8.54
CA ALA A 329 6.55 9.83 8.29
C ALA A 329 6.25 9.98 6.79
N LEU A 330 5.73 8.94 6.15
CA LEU A 330 5.20 8.99 4.79
C LEU A 330 3.68 9.09 4.86
N LEU A 331 3.17 10.26 4.52
CA LEU A 331 1.76 10.60 4.58
C LEU A 331 1.13 10.38 3.20
N ASP A 332 0.00 9.67 3.12
CA ASP A 332 -0.72 9.51 1.87
C ASP A 332 -2.23 9.77 2.00
N GLY A 333 -2.70 10.68 1.16
CA GLY A 333 -4.09 11.13 1.00
C GLY A 333 -5.06 10.09 0.47
N GLY A 334 -4.54 8.99 -0.11
CA GLY A 334 -5.24 8.23 -1.13
C GLY A 334 -5.53 9.04 -2.39
N GLY A 335 -6.35 8.48 -3.28
CA GLY A 335 -6.81 9.12 -4.51
C GLY A 335 -6.01 8.80 -5.78
N ASP A 336 -6.32 9.53 -6.86
CA ASP A 336 -5.73 9.30 -8.19
C ASP A 336 -4.23 9.64 -8.21
N ALA A 337 -3.38 8.61 -8.30
CA ALA A 337 -1.94 8.77 -8.40
C ALA A 337 -1.42 8.40 -9.79
N ALA A 338 -0.74 9.32 -10.48
CA ALA A 338 -0.09 9.06 -11.77
C ALA A 338 0.86 7.83 -11.73
N SER A 339 1.41 7.53 -10.55
CA SER A 339 2.29 6.38 -10.35
C SER A 339 1.59 5.03 -10.53
N THR A 340 0.30 4.89 -10.20
CA THR A 340 -0.44 3.62 -10.30
C THR A 340 -0.88 3.32 -11.73
N VAL A 341 -1.01 4.36 -12.55
CA VAL A 341 -1.39 4.31 -13.97
C VAL A 341 -0.20 4.60 -14.89
N SER A 342 1.02 4.32 -14.44
CA SER A 342 2.23 4.53 -15.23
C SER A 342 2.47 3.37 -16.19
N GLY A 343 2.87 3.68 -17.43
CA GLY A 343 3.37 2.70 -18.38
C GLY A 343 4.73 2.08 -18.03
N GLY A 344 5.42 2.64 -17.04
CA GLY A 344 6.62 2.06 -16.44
C GLY A 344 7.87 2.07 -17.32
N LEU A 345 7.94 2.91 -18.36
CA LEU A 345 9.14 3.07 -19.20
C LEU A 345 10.33 3.56 -18.37
N VAL A 346 11.47 2.86 -18.48
CA VAL A 346 12.72 3.18 -17.79
C VAL A 346 13.85 3.27 -18.82
N ARG A 347 14.34 4.48 -19.04
CA ARG A 347 15.42 4.83 -19.98
C ARG A 347 16.17 6.07 -19.49
N ALA A 348 17.44 6.23 -19.85
CA ALA A 348 18.27 7.35 -19.43
C ALA A 348 18.30 8.49 -20.45
N TYR A 349 18.24 8.19 -21.75
CA TYR A 349 18.22 9.24 -22.77
C TYR A 349 16.97 10.09 -22.62
N GLU A 350 17.09 11.42 -22.59
CA GLU A 350 16.01 12.40 -22.72
C GLU A 350 16.49 13.51 -23.64
N ALA A 351 15.59 14.18 -24.35
CA ALA A 351 15.96 15.31 -25.20
C ALA A 351 16.48 16.50 -24.36
N ASN A 352 15.86 16.75 -23.20
CA ASN A 352 16.29 17.78 -22.28
C ASN A 352 17.48 17.31 -21.43
N ALA A 353 18.58 18.07 -21.45
CA ALA A 353 19.81 17.73 -20.75
C ALA A 353 19.65 17.59 -19.22
N ALA A 354 18.83 18.44 -18.59
CA ALA A 354 18.60 18.36 -17.14
C ALA A 354 17.79 17.11 -16.75
N GLU A 355 16.82 16.72 -17.58
CA GLU A 355 16.08 15.46 -17.39
C GLU A 355 16.97 14.25 -17.63
N ARG A 356 17.81 14.29 -18.67
CA ARG A 356 18.78 13.25 -19.01
C ARG A 356 19.78 13.03 -17.87
N ALA A 357 20.33 14.10 -17.30
CA ALA A 357 21.24 14.02 -16.15
C ALA A 357 20.59 13.33 -14.93
N ARG A 358 19.32 13.64 -14.62
CA ARG A 358 18.58 12.96 -13.53
C ARG A 358 18.30 11.49 -13.84
N ALA A 359 17.99 11.17 -15.09
CA ALA A 359 17.74 9.80 -15.51
C ALA A 359 19.04 8.97 -15.44
N ILE A 360 20.18 9.51 -15.90
CA ILE A 360 21.51 8.90 -15.73
C ILE A 360 21.78 8.60 -14.25
N ARG A 361 21.58 9.59 -13.37
CA ARG A 361 21.76 9.40 -11.92
C ARG A 361 20.83 8.32 -11.37
N SER A 362 19.60 8.24 -11.85
CA SER A 362 18.64 7.22 -11.41
C SER A 362 19.04 5.80 -11.83
N PHE A 363 19.69 5.65 -12.98
CA PHE A 363 20.32 4.38 -13.37
C PHE A 363 21.48 4.02 -12.44
N GLN A 364 22.34 4.97 -12.08
CA GLN A 364 23.45 4.72 -11.15
C GLN A 364 22.99 4.29 -9.75
N LEU A 365 21.84 4.80 -9.30
CA LEU A 365 21.26 4.51 -7.99
C LEU A 365 20.47 3.18 -7.97
N LEU A 366 19.63 2.94 -8.97
CA LEU A 366 18.68 1.84 -8.98
C LEU A 366 18.69 1.05 -10.30
N TRP A 367 18.27 1.66 -11.40
CA TRP A 367 17.89 0.91 -12.61
C TRP A 367 19.06 0.22 -13.32
N GLY A 368 20.28 0.73 -13.15
CA GLY A 368 21.52 0.12 -13.64
C GLY A 368 22.02 -1.04 -12.77
N ARG A 369 21.47 -1.25 -11.57
CA ARG A 369 21.90 -2.30 -10.64
C ARG A 369 20.98 -3.52 -10.78
N GLU A 370 21.46 -4.54 -11.50
CA GLU A 370 20.64 -5.68 -11.95
C GLU A 370 19.75 -6.31 -10.88
N GLU A 371 20.31 -6.78 -9.76
CA GLU A 371 19.54 -7.40 -8.69
C GLU A 371 18.51 -6.45 -8.06
N ARG A 372 18.91 -5.20 -7.81
CA ARG A 372 18.01 -4.19 -7.21
C ARG A 372 16.88 -3.83 -8.15
N ALA A 373 17.18 -3.64 -9.44
CA ALA A 373 16.18 -3.29 -10.43
C ALA A 373 15.20 -4.44 -10.65
N ALA A 374 15.68 -5.69 -10.68
CA ALA A 374 14.83 -6.88 -10.79
C ALA A 374 13.83 -6.98 -9.61
N ALA A 375 14.27 -6.67 -8.38
CA ALA A 375 13.39 -6.62 -7.21
C ALA A 375 12.28 -5.56 -7.30
N HIS A 376 12.46 -4.54 -8.16
CA HIS A 376 11.45 -3.52 -8.46
C HIS A 376 10.61 -3.86 -9.71
N GLY A 377 10.67 -5.11 -10.18
CA GLY A 377 9.92 -5.56 -11.35
C GLY A 377 10.46 -5.01 -12.67
N PHE A 378 11.70 -4.55 -12.73
CA PHE A 378 12.34 -4.06 -13.96
C PHE A 378 12.67 -5.22 -14.91
N ARG A 379 12.33 -5.03 -16.18
CA ARG A 379 12.60 -5.93 -17.30
C ARG A 379 13.51 -5.20 -18.30
N ARG A 380 14.75 -5.66 -18.40
CA ARG A 380 15.76 -5.14 -19.34
C ARG A 380 15.48 -5.64 -20.76
N THR A 381 14.52 -5.02 -21.43
CA THR A 381 14.24 -5.25 -22.86
C THR A 381 15.12 -4.39 -23.78
N GLY A 382 15.93 -3.52 -23.19
CA GLY A 382 16.47 -2.33 -23.83
C GLY A 382 15.39 -1.29 -24.14
N SER A 383 15.83 -0.12 -24.59
CA SER A 383 14.94 0.97 -25.02
C SER A 383 15.41 1.64 -26.32
N LEU A 384 14.46 1.95 -27.18
CA LEU A 384 14.64 2.74 -28.39
C LEU A 384 13.91 4.08 -28.27
N VAL A 385 14.63 5.17 -28.52
CA VAL A 385 14.04 6.50 -28.70
C VAL A 385 14.24 6.93 -30.14
N LEU A 386 13.16 6.84 -30.93
CA LEU A 386 13.15 7.16 -32.35
C LEU A 386 13.11 8.68 -32.55
N PHE A 387 13.83 9.16 -33.57
CA PHE A 387 13.83 10.56 -33.96
C PHE A 387 13.72 10.73 -35.48
N GLY A 388 13.11 11.85 -35.88
CA GLY A 388 12.97 12.24 -37.29
C GLY A 388 14.16 13.09 -37.78
N PRO A 389 14.10 13.54 -39.04
CA PRO A 389 15.15 14.36 -39.65
C PRO A 389 15.57 15.55 -38.80
N GLY A 390 16.89 15.73 -38.63
CA GLY A 390 17.49 16.79 -37.82
C GLY A 390 17.68 16.42 -36.35
N GLY A 391 17.26 15.22 -35.93
CA GLY A 391 17.41 14.73 -34.56
C GLY A 391 18.80 14.18 -34.24
N ARG A 392 19.61 13.85 -35.26
CA ARG A 392 20.90 13.16 -35.09
C ARG A 392 21.89 13.87 -34.17
N ALA A 393 22.06 15.18 -34.32
CA ALA A 393 23.03 15.92 -33.51
C ALA A 393 22.70 15.87 -32.00
N ALA A 394 21.42 16.01 -31.65
CA ALA A 394 20.95 15.91 -30.26
C ALA A 394 21.06 14.47 -29.73
N ALA A 395 20.83 13.48 -30.60
CA ALA A 395 21.01 12.07 -30.26
C ALA A 395 22.48 11.73 -29.95
N ASP A 396 23.41 12.18 -30.80
CA ASP A 396 24.84 11.96 -30.61
C ASP A 396 25.34 12.64 -29.31
N GLU A 397 24.90 13.88 -29.03
CA GLU A 397 25.21 14.60 -27.80
C GLU A 397 24.68 13.84 -26.57
N GLY A 398 23.41 13.43 -26.58
CA GLY A 398 22.83 12.71 -25.46
C GLY A 398 23.46 11.32 -25.25
N VAL A 399 23.83 10.60 -26.31
CA VAL A 399 24.58 9.34 -26.20
C VAL A 399 25.95 9.56 -25.57
N ALA A 400 26.67 10.62 -25.96
CA ALA A 400 27.95 10.95 -25.34
C ALA A 400 27.81 11.20 -23.83
N GLU A 401 26.75 11.88 -23.38
CA GLU A 401 26.46 12.07 -21.96
C GLU A 401 26.11 10.77 -21.23
N LEU A 402 25.32 9.89 -21.85
CA LEU A 402 24.98 8.57 -21.30
C LEU A 402 26.24 7.73 -21.08
N VAL A 403 27.12 7.68 -22.09
CA VAL A 403 28.40 6.95 -22.02
C VAL A 403 29.31 7.55 -20.94
N ALA A 404 29.41 8.88 -20.86
CA ALA A 404 30.15 9.55 -19.78
C ALA A 404 29.56 9.24 -18.39
N GLY A 405 28.25 9.03 -18.31
CA GLY A 405 27.52 8.58 -17.12
C GLY A 405 27.68 7.09 -16.77
N GLY A 406 28.43 6.33 -17.58
CA GLY A 406 28.67 4.89 -17.41
C GLY A 406 27.57 3.99 -17.97
N LEU A 407 26.74 4.50 -18.89
CA LEU A 407 25.64 3.76 -19.50
C LEU A 407 25.98 3.42 -20.96
N ALA A 408 25.78 2.16 -21.35
CA ALA A 408 25.89 1.77 -22.74
C ALA A 408 24.74 2.34 -23.55
N ALA A 409 25.06 3.09 -24.61
CA ALA A 409 24.11 3.61 -25.59
C ALA A 409 24.80 3.80 -26.94
N GLU A 410 24.04 3.69 -28.03
CA GLU A 410 24.51 3.99 -29.39
C GLU A 410 23.40 4.69 -30.19
N VAL A 411 23.77 5.49 -31.19
CA VAL A 411 22.84 5.99 -32.20
C VAL A 411 22.82 5.01 -33.36
N LEU A 412 21.62 4.57 -33.75
CA LEU A 412 21.38 3.70 -34.89
C LEU A 412 20.71 4.47 -36.02
N ASP A 413 21.13 4.22 -37.26
CA ASP A 413 20.39 4.67 -38.43
C ASP A 413 19.11 3.82 -38.59
N ILE A 414 18.10 4.38 -39.26
CA ILE A 414 16.79 3.71 -39.35
C ILE A 414 16.83 2.33 -40.03
N ASP A 415 17.75 2.13 -40.99
CA ASP A 415 17.96 0.85 -41.65
C ASP A 415 18.48 -0.24 -40.69
N ASP A 416 19.24 0.15 -39.66
CA ASP A 416 19.70 -0.77 -38.63
C ASP A 416 18.58 -1.14 -37.66
N VAL A 417 17.72 -0.16 -37.33
CA VAL A 417 16.57 -0.37 -36.44
C VAL A 417 15.57 -1.34 -37.08
N THR A 418 15.14 -1.09 -38.33
CA THR A 418 14.17 -1.94 -39.02
C THR A 418 14.73 -3.34 -39.31
N ARG A 419 16.04 -3.46 -39.54
CA ARG A 419 16.71 -4.76 -39.69
C ARG A 419 16.79 -5.54 -38.37
N ARG A 420 17.08 -4.89 -37.24
CA ARG A 420 17.14 -5.54 -35.91
C ARG A 420 15.76 -5.84 -35.33
N TRP A 421 14.77 -4.98 -35.59
CA TRP A 421 13.41 -5.10 -35.08
C TRP A 421 12.38 -4.88 -36.21
N PRO A 422 12.12 -5.91 -37.02
CA PRO A 422 11.24 -5.82 -38.20
C PRO A 422 9.77 -5.51 -37.91
N LEU A 423 9.37 -5.48 -36.63
CA LEU A 423 8.01 -5.09 -36.22
C LEU A 423 7.83 -3.56 -36.13
N ILE A 424 8.92 -2.79 -36.26
CA ILE A 424 8.92 -1.33 -36.18
C ILE A 424 9.01 -0.77 -37.60
N GLU A 425 8.05 0.07 -37.97
CA GLU A 425 8.05 0.77 -39.25
C GLU A 425 8.87 2.06 -39.22
N GLY A 426 9.77 2.20 -40.20
CA GLY A 426 10.79 3.24 -40.23
C GLY A 426 10.43 4.53 -40.98
N GLU A 427 9.27 4.59 -41.63
CA GLU A 427 8.93 5.70 -42.53
C GLU A 427 8.99 7.08 -41.83
N GLY A 428 9.72 8.04 -42.41
CA GLY A 428 9.84 9.39 -41.85
C GLY A 428 10.76 9.50 -40.62
N LEU A 429 11.48 8.45 -40.25
CA LEU A 429 12.50 8.48 -39.20
C LEU A 429 13.90 8.60 -39.79
N GLU A 430 14.79 9.26 -39.07
CA GLU A 430 16.21 9.32 -39.39
C GLU A 430 16.98 8.21 -38.66
N GLY A 431 16.63 7.95 -37.41
CA GLY A 431 17.32 6.95 -36.59
C GLY A 431 16.72 6.80 -35.19
N ALA A 432 17.50 6.16 -34.31
CA ALA A 432 17.11 5.93 -32.92
C ALA A 432 18.31 5.96 -31.97
N VAL A 433 18.07 6.38 -30.73
CA VAL A 433 18.99 6.09 -29.62
C VAL A 433 18.65 4.73 -29.05
N TRP A 434 19.61 3.81 -29.03
CA TRP A 434 19.51 2.47 -28.47
C TRP A 434 20.21 2.38 -27.11
N GLU A 435 19.45 2.01 -26.08
CA GLU A 435 19.93 1.78 -24.71
C GLU A 435 19.69 0.31 -24.32
N PRO A 436 20.68 -0.59 -24.42
CA PRO A 436 20.52 -2.00 -24.00
C PRO A 436 20.17 -2.16 -22.52
N GLY A 437 20.60 -1.20 -21.68
CA GLY A 437 20.29 -1.20 -20.25
C GLY A 437 18.86 -0.77 -19.89
N GLY A 438 18.12 -0.16 -20.84
CA GLY A 438 16.76 0.33 -20.65
C GLY A 438 15.68 -0.75 -20.68
N GLY A 439 14.42 -0.34 -20.58
CA GLY A 439 13.27 -1.24 -20.68
C GLY A 439 12.03 -0.71 -19.96
N TYR A 440 11.36 -1.57 -19.21
CA TYR A 440 10.17 -1.18 -18.44
C TYR A 440 10.13 -1.88 -17.08
N ALA A 441 9.46 -1.26 -16.11
CA ALA A 441 9.12 -1.88 -14.84
C ALA A 441 7.60 -1.99 -14.70
N VAL A 442 7.14 -3.08 -14.07
CA VAL A 442 5.73 -3.22 -13.72
C VAL A 442 5.42 -2.27 -12.57
N ALA A 443 4.61 -1.23 -12.82
CA ALA A 443 4.39 -0.12 -11.89
C ALA A 443 3.94 -0.59 -10.49
N ALA A 444 2.97 -1.50 -10.42
CA ALA A 444 2.49 -2.05 -9.15
C ALA A 444 3.60 -2.74 -8.34
N VAL A 445 4.46 -3.52 -9.01
CA VAL A 445 5.60 -4.21 -8.37
C VAL A 445 6.63 -3.20 -7.88
N ALA A 446 6.96 -2.20 -8.69
CA ALA A 446 7.91 -1.15 -8.30
C ALA A 446 7.41 -0.34 -7.09
N LEU A 447 6.12 0.03 -7.06
CA LEU A 447 5.55 0.77 -5.93
C LEU A 447 5.52 -0.07 -4.65
N ALA A 448 5.18 -1.36 -4.76
CA ALA A 448 5.24 -2.29 -3.63
C ALA A 448 6.68 -2.41 -3.09
N ALA A 449 7.66 -2.63 -3.98
CA ALA A 449 9.07 -2.72 -3.61
C ALA A 449 9.60 -1.44 -2.95
N MET A 450 9.22 -0.26 -3.44
CA MET A 450 9.60 1.02 -2.82
C MET A 450 8.93 1.24 -1.45
N THR A 451 7.68 0.82 -1.29
CA THR A 451 6.96 0.87 0.00
C THR A 451 7.67 -0.01 1.03
N ASP A 452 7.98 -1.23 0.62
CA ASP A 452 8.67 -2.23 1.43
C ASP A 452 10.11 -1.81 1.77
N ARG A 453 10.83 -1.17 0.83
CA ARG A 453 12.11 -0.51 1.11
C ARG A 453 11.98 0.56 2.19
N ALA A 454 10.98 1.45 2.10
CA ALA A 454 10.75 2.50 3.10
C ALA A 454 10.42 1.92 4.48
N ARG A 455 9.52 0.93 4.55
CA ARG A 455 9.15 0.25 5.79
C ARG A 455 10.34 -0.42 6.46
N ARG A 456 11.14 -1.20 5.70
CA ARG A 456 12.35 -1.85 6.23
C ARG A 456 13.39 -0.87 6.75
N ALA A 457 13.44 0.33 6.17
CA ALA A 457 14.33 1.38 6.62
C ALA A 457 13.82 2.11 7.88
N GLY A 458 12.58 1.85 8.32
CA GLY A 458 11.97 2.45 9.52
C GLY A 458 11.02 3.62 9.25
N ALA A 459 10.57 3.81 8.00
CA ALA A 459 9.56 4.81 7.69
C ALA A 459 8.19 4.41 8.24
N HIS A 460 7.53 5.34 8.92
CA HIS A 460 6.15 5.18 9.40
C HIS A 460 5.20 5.65 8.30
N ILE A 461 4.33 4.77 7.82
CA ILE A 461 3.36 5.11 6.78
C ILE A 461 2.05 5.48 7.49
N VAL A 462 1.54 6.68 7.21
CA VAL A 462 0.32 7.19 7.82
C VAL A 462 -0.68 7.45 6.70
N HIS A 463 -1.84 6.82 6.79
CA HIS A 463 -2.95 6.99 5.86
C HIS A 463 -3.94 8.01 6.43
N GLY A 464 -4.42 8.95 5.61
CA GLY A 464 -5.38 9.97 6.06
C GLY A 464 -5.64 11.02 4.99
N PRO A 465 -6.70 11.85 5.09
CA PRO A 465 -7.03 12.86 4.09
C PRO A 465 -5.87 13.84 3.84
N ALA A 466 -5.85 14.43 2.64
CA ALA A 466 -4.77 15.31 2.15
C ALA A 466 -4.30 16.31 3.22
N ALA A 467 -2.99 16.25 3.50
CA ALA A 467 -2.43 16.85 4.68
C ALA A 467 -2.22 18.36 4.51
N ARG A 468 -2.80 19.21 5.36
CA ARG A 468 -2.50 20.64 5.36
C ARG A 468 -1.18 20.89 6.09
N MET A 469 -0.25 21.59 5.43
CA MET A 469 1.00 22.02 6.05
C MET A 469 0.85 23.41 6.66
N LEU A 470 1.32 23.58 7.88
CA LEU A 470 1.45 24.86 8.56
C LEU A 470 2.89 24.99 9.07
N ALA A 471 3.51 26.15 8.89
CA ALA A 471 4.73 26.47 9.64
C ALA A 471 4.39 26.43 11.14
N ASP A 472 5.28 25.89 11.97
CA ASP A 472 5.10 25.98 13.41
C ASP A 472 5.29 27.43 13.88
N ASP A 473 4.56 27.83 14.94
CA ASP A 473 4.70 29.18 15.53
C ASP A 473 6.10 29.42 16.11
N THR A 474 6.86 28.34 16.32
CA THR A 474 8.23 28.32 16.86
C THR A 474 9.33 28.45 15.79
N GLY A 475 8.99 28.41 14.51
CA GLY A 475 9.94 28.54 13.39
C GLY A 475 10.99 27.41 13.31
N SER A 476 10.70 26.26 13.90
CA SER A 476 11.61 25.12 14.06
C SER A 476 11.12 23.82 13.40
N GLY A 477 9.99 23.87 12.68
CA GLY A 477 9.38 22.69 12.09
C GLY A 477 8.13 22.97 11.27
N VAL A 478 7.56 21.89 10.72
CA VAL A 478 6.34 21.90 9.95
C VAL A 478 5.31 21.03 10.65
N VAL A 479 4.13 21.59 10.91
CA VAL A 479 2.97 20.86 11.40
C VAL A 479 2.18 20.37 10.20
N VAL A 480 1.92 19.06 10.17
CA VAL A 480 1.14 18.42 9.13
C VAL A 480 -0.18 17.91 9.72
N ASP A 481 -1.30 18.41 9.19
CA ASP A 481 -2.67 18.10 9.64
C ASP A 481 -2.94 18.36 11.15
N GLY A 482 -2.19 19.29 11.77
CA GLY A 482 -2.31 19.61 13.20
C GLY A 482 -1.85 18.52 14.18
N ARG A 483 -1.67 17.29 13.71
CA ARG A 483 -1.44 16.06 14.49
C ARG A 483 0.03 15.61 14.49
N LEU A 484 0.78 15.92 13.42
CA LEU A 484 2.16 15.49 13.24
C LEU A 484 3.10 16.70 13.21
N HIS A 485 4.25 16.58 13.88
CA HIS A 485 5.34 17.53 13.79
C HIS A 485 6.53 16.92 13.05
N ALA A 486 7.14 17.66 12.14
CA ALA A 486 8.41 17.27 11.56
C ALA A 486 9.39 18.44 11.46
N ALA A 487 10.68 18.21 11.68
CA ALA A 487 11.70 19.27 11.56
C ALA A 487 11.86 19.77 10.11
N ALA A 488 11.50 18.96 9.12
CA ALA A 488 11.39 19.34 7.72
C ALA A 488 10.26 18.57 7.02
N ALA A 489 9.81 19.06 5.87
CA ALA A 489 8.86 18.33 5.04
C ALA A 489 9.26 18.27 3.56
N VAL A 490 8.87 17.19 2.89
CA VAL A 490 8.98 17.02 1.43
C VAL A 490 7.59 16.87 0.83
N LEU A 491 7.19 17.81 -0.01
CA LEU A 491 5.98 17.78 -0.81
C LEU A 491 6.20 16.99 -2.11
N ALA A 492 5.71 15.75 -2.13
CA ALA A 492 5.78 14.82 -3.27
C ALA A 492 4.38 14.35 -3.73
N ALA A 493 3.37 15.22 -3.57
CA ALA A 493 1.95 14.89 -3.69
C ALA A 493 1.39 14.84 -5.13
N GLY A 494 2.25 14.79 -6.15
CA GLY A 494 1.81 14.74 -7.56
C GLY A 494 0.76 15.82 -7.87
N CYS A 495 -0.39 15.41 -8.44
CA CYS A 495 -1.51 16.31 -8.77
C CYS A 495 -2.10 17.09 -7.58
N GLY A 496 -1.87 16.68 -6.33
CA GLY A 496 -2.28 17.43 -5.14
C GLY A 496 -1.32 18.56 -4.76
N THR A 497 -0.12 18.62 -5.37
CA THR A 497 0.90 19.61 -5.01
C THR A 497 0.44 21.07 -5.15
N PRO A 498 -0.28 21.49 -6.22
CA PRO A 498 -0.72 22.88 -6.35
C PRO A 498 -1.63 23.34 -5.21
N GLU A 499 -2.57 22.49 -4.78
CA GLU A 499 -3.47 22.80 -3.67
C GLU A 499 -2.72 22.93 -2.35
N LEU A 500 -1.74 22.04 -2.11
CA LEU A 500 -0.92 22.06 -0.90
C LEU A 500 0.02 23.27 -0.82
N LEU A 501 0.52 23.75 -1.97
CA LEU A 501 1.39 24.92 -2.01
C LEU A 501 0.60 26.24 -1.92
N GLY A 502 -0.60 26.32 -2.51
CA GLY A 502 -1.43 27.52 -2.46
C GLY A 502 -0.66 28.78 -2.87
N GLU A 503 -0.62 29.78 -1.98
CA GLU A 503 0.10 31.04 -2.19
C GLU A 503 1.63 30.91 -2.22
N HIS A 504 2.18 29.81 -1.72
CA HIS A 504 3.61 29.50 -1.74
C HIS A 504 4.09 28.89 -3.05
N TRP A 505 3.22 28.82 -4.06
CA TRP A 505 3.59 28.33 -5.39
C TRP A 505 4.76 29.14 -5.98
N PRO A 506 5.84 28.49 -6.47
CA PRO A 506 6.99 29.20 -7.02
C PRO A 506 6.63 30.14 -8.18
N ALA A 507 7.02 31.41 -8.06
CA ALA A 507 6.84 32.38 -9.14
C ALA A 507 7.51 31.90 -10.45
N GLY A 508 6.89 32.24 -11.58
CA GLY A 508 7.38 31.86 -12.91
C GLY A 508 7.13 30.41 -13.31
N HIS A 509 6.49 29.61 -12.46
CA HIS A 509 6.08 28.24 -12.79
C HIS A 509 4.57 28.16 -13.00
N THR A 510 4.13 27.33 -13.94
CA THR A 510 2.70 27.01 -14.14
C THR A 510 2.48 25.52 -13.99
N ALA A 511 1.31 25.13 -13.47
CA ALA A 511 0.94 23.74 -13.29
C ALA A 511 -0.47 23.46 -13.78
N ARG A 512 -0.60 22.37 -14.53
CA ARG A 512 -1.87 21.87 -15.06
C ARG A 512 -1.86 20.35 -15.03
N THR A 513 -3.01 19.75 -14.74
CA THR A 513 -3.16 18.30 -14.90
C THR A 513 -3.35 17.97 -16.38
N LYS A 514 -2.73 16.89 -16.86
CA LYS A 514 -2.90 16.38 -18.22
C LYS A 514 -3.35 14.93 -18.17
N ARG A 515 -4.28 14.57 -19.06
CA ARG A 515 -4.70 13.17 -19.24
C ARG A 515 -3.51 12.33 -19.70
N ILE A 516 -3.32 11.19 -19.05
CA ILE A 516 -2.41 10.13 -19.49
C ILE A 516 -3.20 8.85 -19.73
N GLN A 517 -2.84 8.12 -20.78
CA GLN A 517 -3.59 6.94 -21.18
C GLN A 517 -2.80 5.96 -22.04
N TYR A 518 -3.19 4.69 -21.98
CA TYR A 518 -2.67 3.62 -22.82
C TYR A 518 -3.65 2.44 -22.89
N ALA A 519 -3.44 1.56 -23.86
CA ALA A 519 -4.09 0.26 -23.92
C ALA A 519 -3.06 -0.86 -23.95
N ILE A 520 -3.48 -2.03 -23.47
CA ILE A 520 -2.73 -3.27 -23.56
C ILE A 520 -3.40 -4.14 -24.62
N PHE A 521 -2.64 -4.54 -25.62
CA PHE A 521 -3.08 -5.34 -26.76
C PHE A 521 -2.48 -6.74 -26.67
N GLU A 522 -3.25 -7.71 -27.15
CA GLU A 522 -2.76 -9.06 -27.39
C GLU A 522 -1.71 -9.03 -28.51
N ARG A 523 -0.58 -9.72 -28.29
CA ARG A 523 0.44 -9.86 -29.32
C ARG A 523 -0.04 -10.87 -30.37
N PRO A 524 -0.12 -10.51 -31.67
CA PRO A 524 -0.56 -11.44 -32.69
C PRO A 524 0.37 -12.65 -32.83
N ALA A 525 -0.23 -13.84 -32.99
CA ALA A 525 0.49 -15.07 -33.28
C ALA A 525 1.34 -14.92 -34.56
N GLY A 526 2.56 -15.46 -34.57
CA GLY A 526 3.47 -15.38 -35.71
C GLY A 526 4.40 -14.16 -35.75
N THR A 527 4.30 -13.22 -34.79
CA THR A 527 5.23 -12.07 -34.65
C THR A 527 6.56 -12.42 -33.96
N GLY A 528 6.93 -13.71 -33.89
CA GLY A 528 8.12 -14.22 -33.21
C GLY A 528 8.06 -14.14 -31.68
N SER A 529 8.97 -14.85 -30.99
CA SER A 529 9.09 -14.82 -29.52
C SER A 529 10.01 -13.72 -29.00
N ALA A 530 10.79 -13.07 -29.87
CA ALA A 530 11.71 -12.00 -29.47
C ALA A 530 10.91 -10.76 -29.03
N PRO A 531 11.07 -10.27 -27.79
CA PRO A 531 10.48 -9.00 -27.38
C PRO A 531 11.16 -7.85 -28.13
N PHE A 532 10.38 -6.95 -28.72
CA PHE A 532 10.94 -5.67 -29.17
C PHE A 532 11.21 -4.78 -27.95
N PRO A 533 12.13 -3.80 -28.03
CA PRO A 533 12.47 -2.98 -26.89
C PRO A 533 11.35 -2.04 -26.46
N ALA A 534 11.49 -1.43 -25.30
CA ALA A 534 10.62 -0.33 -24.92
C ALA A 534 10.85 0.86 -25.86
N LEU A 535 9.80 1.38 -26.47
CA LEU A 535 9.82 2.29 -27.61
C LEU A 535 9.23 3.64 -27.25
N VAL A 536 9.88 4.73 -27.68
CA VAL A 536 9.34 6.09 -27.70
C VAL A 536 9.63 6.70 -29.07
N ASP A 537 8.62 7.29 -29.70
CA ASP A 537 8.76 8.02 -30.96
C ASP A 537 8.63 9.52 -30.70
N LEU A 538 9.72 10.28 -30.85
CA LEU A 538 9.73 11.73 -30.63
C LEU A 538 8.97 12.50 -31.72
N THR A 539 8.71 11.89 -32.88
CA THR A 539 7.99 12.55 -33.99
C THR A 539 6.49 12.57 -33.79
N THR A 540 5.94 11.56 -33.11
CA THR A 540 4.50 11.40 -32.88
C THR A 540 4.13 11.51 -31.40
N GLY A 541 5.12 11.38 -30.50
CA GLY A 541 4.94 11.24 -29.06
C GLY A 541 4.47 9.85 -28.62
N MET A 542 4.25 8.92 -29.56
CA MET A 542 3.77 7.58 -29.21
C MET A 542 4.82 6.81 -28.41
N TRP A 543 4.37 5.87 -27.59
CA TRP A 543 5.25 5.00 -26.83
C TRP A 543 4.63 3.62 -26.67
N ALA A 544 5.48 2.60 -26.61
CA ALA A 544 5.05 1.22 -26.46
C ALA A 544 6.09 0.38 -25.73
N ARG A 545 5.68 -0.76 -25.17
CA ARG A 545 6.59 -1.73 -24.57
C ARG A 545 5.94 -3.12 -24.53
N PRO A 546 6.73 -4.21 -24.48
CA PRO A 546 6.19 -5.54 -24.21
C PRO A 546 5.52 -5.59 -22.82
N ASP A 547 4.45 -6.35 -22.68
CA ASP A 547 3.79 -6.68 -21.41
C ASP A 547 3.75 -8.20 -21.23
N GLY A 548 4.82 -8.74 -20.62
CA GLY A 548 5.07 -10.18 -20.67
C GLY A 548 5.44 -10.65 -22.08
N LEU A 549 5.12 -11.91 -22.40
CA LEU A 549 5.43 -12.52 -23.70
C LEU A 549 4.34 -12.27 -24.74
N ASP A 550 3.08 -12.19 -24.29
CA ASP A 550 1.89 -12.29 -25.14
C ASP A 550 1.10 -10.99 -25.26
N ALA A 551 1.60 -9.88 -24.71
CA ALA A 551 0.93 -8.59 -24.80
C ALA A 551 1.89 -7.42 -25.06
N VAL A 552 1.31 -6.32 -25.52
CA VAL A 552 2.00 -5.06 -25.83
C VAL A 552 1.20 -3.91 -25.25
N LEU A 553 1.84 -3.09 -24.44
CA LEU A 553 1.27 -1.83 -23.98
C LEU A 553 1.65 -0.73 -24.98
N ALA A 554 0.68 0.04 -25.46
CA ALA A 554 0.93 1.21 -26.29
C ALA A 554 0.06 2.41 -25.88
N GLY A 555 0.62 3.61 -26.01
CA GLY A 555 -0.04 4.88 -25.70
C GLY A 555 0.49 6.01 -26.57
N PHE A 556 -0.19 7.15 -26.51
CA PHE A 556 0.19 8.39 -27.19
C PHE A 556 -0.34 9.59 -26.39
N PRO A 557 0.29 10.77 -26.51
CA PRO A 557 -0.16 11.96 -25.81
C PRO A 557 -1.49 12.46 -26.36
N VAL A 558 -2.37 12.89 -25.45
CA VAL A 558 -3.63 13.58 -25.79
C VAL A 558 -3.64 14.98 -25.25
N GLU A 559 -4.27 15.91 -25.97
CA GLU A 559 -4.38 17.32 -25.58
C GLU A 559 -5.62 17.59 -24.71
N GLU A 560 -5.80 16.75 -23.69
CA GLU A 560 -6.84 16.90 -22.66
C GLU A 560 -6.16 17.39 -21.38
N TRP A 561 -6.43 18.66 -21.04
CA TRP A 561 -5.81 19.40 -19.93
C TRP A 561 -6.83 19.76 -18.86
N ASP A 562 -6.33 20.13 -17.69
CA ASP A 562 -7.10 20.52 -16.51
C ASP A 562 -8.07 19.42 -16.03
N VAL A 563 -7.60 18.16 -16.16
CA VAL A 563 -8.34 16.94 -15.79
C VAL A 563 -8.65 16.93 -14.28
N PRO A 564 -9.93 16.85 -13.88
CA PRO A 564 -10.33 16.86 -12.47
C PRO A 564 -9.97 15.54 -11.75
N PRO A 565 -9.96 15.51 -10.41
CA PRO A 565 -9.90 14.26 -9.63
C PRO A 565 -11.13 13.37 -9.91
N ALA A 566 -10.96 12.05 -9.81
CA ALA A 566 -11.98 11.02 -10.03
C ALA A 566 -12.52 10.93 -11.47
N ALA A 567 -11.68 11.27 -12.45
CA ALA A 567 -12.01 11.05 -13.86
C ALA A 567 -12.09 9.55 -14.19
N ASP A 568 -12.72 9.24 -15.32
CA ASP A 568 -12.80 7.89 -15.88
C ASP A 568 -11.44 7.18 -16.00
N THR A 569 -11.44 5.87 -15.75
CA THR A 569 -10.24 5.04 -15.60
C THR A 569 -9.94 4.15 -16.81
N ALA A 570 -10.85 4.08 -17.80
CA ALA A 570 -10.73 3.24 -19.00
C ALA A 570 -11.05 4.02 -20.28
N LEU A 571 -10.53 3.56 -21.40
CA LEU A 571 -10.79 4.12 -22.73
C LEU A 571 -12.14 3.62 -23.27
N THR A 572 -12.83 4.49 -24.02
CA THR A 572 -13.98 4.09 -24.86
C THR A 572 -13.50 3.36 -26.12
N ALA A 573 -14.40 2.64 -26.79
CA ALA A 573 -14.08 1.98 -28.07
C ALA A 573 -13.50 2.96 -29.10
N ALA A 574 -14.12 4.14 -29.26
CA ALA A 574 -13.63 5.19 -30.16
C ALA A 574 -12.23 5.71 -29.79
N GLN A 575 -11.90 5.78 -28.50
CA GLN A 575 -10.56 6.17 -28.05
C GLN A 575 -9.52 5.07 -28.29
N VAL A 576 -9.91 3.80 -28.17
CA VAL A 576 -9.05 2.66 -28.56
C VAL A 576 -8.80 2.68 -30.06
N ASP A 577 -9.81 2.96 -30.88
CA ASP A 577 -9.66 3.06 -32.34
C ASP A 577 -8.73 4.22 -32.73
N LEU A 578 -8.88 5.39 -32.10
CA LEU A 578 -7.95 6.50 -32.27
C LEU A 578 -6.53 6.10 -31.83
N LEU A 579 -6.38 5.37 -30.73
CA LEU A 579 -5.06 4.88 -30.29
C LEU A 579 -4.43 4.00 -31.38
N ARG A 580 -5.19 3.06 -31.97
CA ARG A 580 -4.73 2.22 -33.08
C ARG A 580 -4.29 3.05 -34.28
N GLU A 581 -5.06 4.05 -34.66
CA GLU A 581 -4.73 4.96 -35.76
C GLU A 581 -3.39 5.68 -35.50
N ARG A 582 -3.14 6.09 -34.25
CA ARG A 582 -1.94 6.85 -33.89
C ARG A 582 -0.69 5.99 -33.70
N VAL A 583 -0.82 4.75 -33.22
CA VAL A 583 0.32 3.83 -33.01
C VAL A 583 0.59 2.93 -34.21
N GLY A 584 -0.44 2.66 -35.02
CA GLY A 584 -0.40 1.78 -36.19
C GLY A 584 0.69 2.10 -37.21
N PRO A 585 0.94 3.38 -37.57
CA PRO A 585 2.01 3.74 -38.48
C PRO A 585 3.42 3.33 -38.03
N ARG A 586 3.62 3.09 -36.72
CA ARG A 586 4.90 2.58 -36.17
C ARG A 586 4.86 1.10 -35.86
N LEU A 587 3.70 0.59 -35.44
CA LEU A 587 3.48 -0.80 -35.04
C LEU A 587 2.23 -1.35 -35.77
N PRO A 588 2.32 -1.68 -37.07
CA PRO A 588 1.14 -2.03 -37.88
C PRO A 588 0.34 -3.21 -37.33
N PHE A 589 1.02 -4.17 -36.69
CA PHE A 589 0.38 -5.34 -36.10
C PHE A 589 -0.63 -4.99 -34.99
N LEU A 590 -0.52 -3.80 -34.37
CA LEU A 590 -1.48 -3.34 -33.36
C LEU A 590 -2.80 -2.86 -33.95
N THR A 591 -2.89 -2.58 -35.26
CA THR A 591 -4.13 -2.11 -35.89
C THR A 591 -5.26 -3.15 -35.80
N ALA A 592 -4.92 -4.44 -35.89
CA ALA A 592 -5.87 -5.55 -35.82
C ALA A 592 -5.83 -6.33 -34.48
N ALA A 593 -4.88 -6.03 -33.59
CA ALA A 593 -4.68 -6.76 -32.34
C ALA A 593 -5.86 -6.58 -31.36
N ARG A 594 -6.29 -7.60 -30.63
CA ARG A 594 -7.36 -7.43 -29.63
C ARG A 594 -6.88 -6.54 -28.47
N ALA A 595 -7.65 -5.52 -28.09
CA ALA A 595 -7.39 -4.78 -26.86
C ALA A 595 -7.83 -5.63 -25.66
N LEU A 596 -6.90 -5.92 -24.75
CA LEU A 596 -7.13 -6.71 -23.53
C LEU A 596 -7.71 -5.84 -22.42
N THR A 597 -7.12 -4.66 -22.24
CA THR A 597 -7.54 -3.67 -21.24
C THR A 597 -7.00 -2.30 -21.62
N SER A 598 -7.45 -1.27 -20.90
CA SER A 598 -7.00 0.10 -21.12
C SER A 598 -7.02 0.88 -19.81
N VAL A 599 -6.15 1.87 -19.70
CA VAL A 599 -5.95 2.66 -18.48
C VAL A 599 -5.93 4.13 -18.84
N ARG A 600 -6.64 4.92 -18.04
CA ARG A 600 -6.59 6.39 -18.05
C ARG A 600 -6.35 6.90 -16.64
N GLY A 601 -5.68 8.05 -16.57
CA GLY A 601 -5.53 8.81 -15.33
C GLY A 601 -5.00 10.19 -15.66
N ARG A 602 -4.38 10.85 -14.69
CA ARG A 602 -3.85 12.20 -14.87
C ARG A 602 -2.49 12.33 -14.24
N ASP A 603 -1.66 13.17 -14.83
CA ASP A 603 -0.36 13.55 -14.30
C ASP A 603 -0.26 15.07 -14.16
N LEU A 604 0.62 15.53 -13.26
CA LEU A 604 0.88 16.95 -13.06
C LEU A 604 1.99 17.40 -14.00
N TYR A 605 1.66 18.28 -14.93
CA TYR A 605 2.62 18.92 -15.82
C TYR A 605 2.97 20.30 -15.28
N VAL A 606 4.27 20.56 -15.16
CA VAL A 606 4.81 21.84 -14.71
C VAL A 606 5.76 22.41 -15.76
N SER A 607 5.65 23.73 -15.99
CA SER A 607 6.51 24.51 -16.87
C SER A 607 7.23 25.60 -16.07
N PRO A 608 8.50 25.95 -16.38
CA PRO A 608 9.33 25.39 -17.45
C PRO A 608 9.91 24.00 -17.14
N THR A 609 10.01 23.62 -15.87
CA THR A 609 10.55 22.33 -15.43
C THR A 609 9.86 21.82 -14.16
N ALA A 610 10.07 20.55 -13.83
CA ALA A 610 9.67 19.98 -12.55
C ALA A 610 10.20 20.79 -11.35
N LEU A 611 9.44 20.79 -10.25
CA LEU A 611 9.79 21.46 -9.02
C LEU A 611 10.63 20.53 -8.14
N LEU A 612 11.87 20.92 -7.88
CA LEU A 612 12.76 20.25 -6.93
C LEU A 612 13.58 21.29 -6.17
N GLY A 613 13.18 21.62 -4.95
CA GLY A 613 13.83 22.70 -4.21
C GLY A 613 13.06 23.19 -2.98
N PRO A 614 13.63 24.15 -2.23
CA PRO A 614 12.95 24.79 -1.11
C PRO A 614 11.71 25.57 -1.57
N VAL A 615 10.70 25.65 -0.70
CA VAL A 615 9.44 26.35 -0.99
C VAL A 615 9.49 27.81 -0.50
N PRO A 616 9.18 28.80 -1.35
CA PRO A 616 9.13 30.20 -0.94
C PRO A 616 8.19 30.46 0.24
N GLY A 617 8.68 31.12 1.29
CA GLY A 617 7.90 31.42 2.50
C GLY A 617 7.75 30.25 3.48
N LEU A 618 8.25 29.05 3.15
CA LEU A 618 8.24 27.87 4.02
C LEU A 618 9.68 27.33 4.17
N PRO A 619 10.49 27.85 5.12
CA PRO A 619 11.94 27.61 5.19
C PRO A 619 12.33 26.15 5.45
N HIS A 620 11.43 25.34 6.01
CA HIS A 620 11.66 23.92 6.32
C HIS A 620 11.00 22.96 5.33
N THR A 621 10.50 23.47 4.20
CA THR A 621 9.76 22.69 3.22
C THR A 621 10.50 22.60 1.89
N VAL A 622 10.56 21.39 1.34
CA VAL A 622 11.08 21.07 0.01
C VAL A 622 9.91 20.57 -0.85
N VAL A 623 9.83 20.98 -2.10
CA VAL A 623 8.93 20.40 -3.10
C VAL A 623 9.71 19.48 -4.03
N ALA A 624 9.10 18.35 -4.41
CA ALA A 624 9.63 17.34 -5.34
C ALA A 624 8.48 16.78 -6.21
N ALA A 625 7.99 17.57 -7.17
CA ALA A 625 6.76 17.30 -7.92
C ALA A 625 6.77 17.85 -9.35
N GLY A 626 5.77 17.48 -10.15
CA GLY A 626 5.56 18.07 -11.49
C GLY A 626 6.48 17.50 -12.56
N TRP A 627 6.70 16.19 -12.56
CA TRP A 627 7.69 15.52 -13.40
C TRP A 627 7.29 15.36 -14.87
N SER A 628 6.10 15.84 -15.28
CA SER A 628 5.65 15.92 -16.68
C SER A 628 5.86 14.62 -17.47
N GLY A 629 5.47 13.47 -16.91
CA GLY A 629 5.62 12.14 -17.54
C GLY A 629 6.96 11.42 -17.28
N SER A 630 7.95 12.07 -16.67
CA SER A 630 9.29 11.47 -16.40
C SER A 630 9.47 10.92 -14.98
N GLY A 631 8.50 11.13 -14.09
CA GLY A 631 8.68 10.94 -12.64
C GLY A 631 9.02 9.51 -12.23
N PHE A 632 8.54 8.50 -12.95
CA PHE A 632 8.73 7.10 -12.59
C PHE A 632 10.20 6.67 -12.62
N LYS A 633 10.87 6.90 -13.75
CA LYS A 633 12.28 6.51 -13.93
C LYS A 633 13.25 7.42 -13.17
N SER A 634 12.88 8.69 -13.00
CA SER A 634 13.70 9.71 -12.33
C SER A 634 13.56 9.71 -10.80
N ALA A 635 12.62 8.92 -10.25
CA ALA A 635 12.34 8.88 -8.82
C ALA A 635 13.55 8.64 -7.92
N PRO A 636 14.51 7.74 -8.25
CA PRO A 636 15.69 7.53 -7.41
C PRO A 636 16.55 8.80 -7.26
N ALA A 637 16.85 9.51 -8.35
CA ALA A 637 17.63 10.74 -8.28
C ALA A 637 16.85 11.89 -7.63
N ALA A 638 15.54 11.98 -7.90
CA ALA A 638 14.67 12.95 -7.26
C ALA A 638 14.64 12.76 -5.73
N ALA A 639 14.54 11.51 -5.27
CA ALA A 639 14.52 11.14 -3.88
C ALA A 639 15.85 11.44 -3.17
N GLU A 640 16.98 11.13 -3.81
CA GLU A 640 18.30 11.47 -3.29
C GLU A 640 18.43 12.99 -3.05
N ALA A 641 18.10 13.80 -4.05
CA ALA A 641 18.17 15.25 -3.95
C ALA A 641 17.17 15.83 -2.93
N ALA A 642 15.93 15.32 -2.91
CA ALA A 642 14.92 15.75 -1.95
C ALA A 642 15.32 15.44 -0.50
N ALA A 643 15.90 14.27 -0.25
CA ALA A 643 16.41 13.87 1.06
C ALA A 643 17.57 14.78 1.52
N GLU A 644 18.50 15.12 0.63
CA GLU A 644 19.59 16.05 0.94
C GLU A 644 19.08 17.46 1.28
N LEU A 645 18.11 17.97 0.52
CA LEU A 645 17.50 19.27 0.77
C LEU A 645 16.73 19.28 2.09
N ALA A 646 15.96 18.22 2.39
CA ALA A 646 15.23 18.10 3.65
C ALA A 646 16.18 18.04 4.87
N ALA A 647 17.32 17.35 4.74
CA ALA A 647 18.32 17.31 5.80
C ALA A 647 18.93 18.70 6.10
N ARG A 648 19.17 19.51 5.06
CA ARG A 648 19.64 20.90 5.22
C ARG A 648 18.57 21.79 5.85
N ALA A 649 17.33 21.65 5.39
CA ALA A 649 16.17 22.37 5.90
C ALA A 649 15.97 22.12 7.41
N GLY A 650 16.00 20.86 7.85
CA GLY A 650 15.84 20.50 9.27
C GLY A 650 17.03 20.89 10.16
N SER A 651 18.26 20.97 9.61
CA SER A 651 19.45 21.39 10.38
C SER A 651 19.43 22.89 10.71
N SER A 652 18.74 23.71 9.91
CA SER A 652 18.56 25.14 10.17
C SER A 652 17.57 25.41 11.31
N ALA A 653 16.53 24.60 11.44
CA ALA A 653 15.59 24.63 12.55
C ALA A 653 16.28 24.40 13.90
N HIS A 654 17.15 23.38 13.99
CA HIS A 654 17.82 23.02 15.25
C HIS A 654 18.79 24.08 15.76
N ARG A 655 19.28 24.99 14.91
CA ARG A 655 20.14 26.12 15.29
C ARG A 655 19.36 27.37 15.72
N ALA A 656 18.09 27.48 15.36
CA ALA A 656 17.23 28.58 15.79
C ALA A 656 16.56 28.33 17.16
N SER A 657 16.53 27.06 17.60
CA SER A 657 15.98 26.61 18.89
C SER A 657 16.97 26.60 20.06
N LEU A 658 18.26 26.94 19.81
CA LEU A 658 19.32 27.14 20.80
C LEU A 658 19.65 28.62 20.90
#